data_AF-A0A2T1C0Y8-F1
#
_entry.id   AF-A0A2T1C0Y8-F1
#
_cell.length_a   1.000
_cell.length_b   1.000
_cell.length_c   1.000
_cell.angle_alpha   90.00
_cell.angle_beta   90.00
_cell.angle_gamma   90.00
#
_symmetry.space_group_name_H-M   'P 1'
#
loop_
_entity.id
_entity.type
_entity.pdbx_description
1 polymer ?
#
loop_
_entity_poly.entity_id
_entity_poly.type
_entity_poly.pdbx_seq_one_letter_code
_entity_poly.pdbx_strand_id
1 'polypeptide(L)'
;MKNTQLKSNWQLHIACITTSTILSSAPVLAQLIPDKTLGTENSTVNQINPTTQRIDGGAIRASNLFHSFQEFNVAPGKGVYFSNPVGIENILTRVTGGNPSNIFGKLGVFGDSNLYLINPNGIMFGANASLDIKGSFLATTAPGIKLGENGFFSAVNPNQSQLLSVNPQVVFANNLSNPQAEIVNRGNLEVGKDLTLQGTNLDLQGQLLAKGNLTLQAVDTVKMTDSINNPFIAASWGDLLVQGNKGVEISALNHPESGLFAGRDLVLRSDETVVGDAHFWSGGSFQVQKLDGSLGGLHSPKDPVIRTTGDVFIGAYQGGSLHIIAGGKVEIPGYILITGADPQFGLGETITLSSGQQINIDGKNKPTVDIRAGVSPDSIGTPFFQGNGIFLNPTSFPVTPTSADITVGTILFNADPFNLSQKIAGDVLLTNQYRPNPLLQGNITAYYSQAGFIAIETGSVDSGGRVIIDSRDQITIRGIVDSSASGKIGKGGDVLIYSAGDTSLLGAQIKVASGQGGNINVKAKNLNVSGSLLQAGIGQGQGFEGGEAGEIKLDIAENTVIDTSLIANGILPFGTAKKSGATIINTGNLSLINGAKVNSNTTGKGEAGAIQITARGSITMTGNSPLLGSSAISAQVQKTGEGKGGDITINTSNLTLEKGANIDASTLGLGDSGSIKIIASGDINVIGQSSLPQENFAQSGITSQVQSTGKGNSGGIIINASNLTLKDGGRIDASTLASTTTPGKGNAGAVDVTVEDSILITGESSTGNISEISSQVKTGTEGSGNSDGIVVNTSNLTLENGGAIQTNTLGKGNAGSIQVTATDNITIAGEARINKRFVSRISSQVNEDGEQKGIGNSGKISIDTSTLNIEGGGSISANTFSLGSAGEIRISATDNLTISGESSDGFGSNISSQVRQKAEGNSGGIVIYTSILTLENGGFIDATTDAIGSSGKVQIEAENITLKGKTSRGIGSAIGSQAEVTAEGSSQGIEINTTNLSLQDGAFISASSANTSDAGNILIESLGTVSLNDSDIRTTSDRSSGGAININAANIRLRGDSDIRTNVANGAGGGGNITVNADSIIAFDDSDILAFAQDGKGGDITFNTPVFFGDSFRPAPDGTPPLTLDNNGFVDVNASGAVSGNIALPNLDFVRNSLTDLPENVVDTDSIIANSCVVPNAQETGSFVITGSGGLPLRPGDATVSEYPTGKVRAIPEGNSSNTQVVEPQGVYRLPNGNLVLSRRCE
;
A
#
# COMPACT_ATOMS: atom_id res chain seq x y z
N MET A 1 23.21 -11.97 -60.24
CA MET A 1 24.14 -11.66 -61.36
C MET A 1 25.02 -12.88 -61.62
N LYS A 2 25.02 -13.36 -62.88
CA LYS A 2 26.05 -14.16 -63.59
C LYS A 2 26.56 -15.46 -62.93
N ASN A 3 26.11 -16.63 -63.43
CA ASN A 3 26.74 -17.46 -64.49
C ASN A 3 27.81 -18.41 -63.92
N THR A 4 27.91 -19.72 -64.23
CA THR A 4 27.34 -20.56 -65.29
C THR A 4 27.82 -22.03 -65.16
N GLN A 5 27.16 -22.92 -65.92
CA GLN A 5 27.68 -24.18 -66.52
C GLN A 5 27.58 -25.48 -65.70
N LEU A 6 27.16 -26.64 -66.23
CA LEU A 6 26.43 -27.04 -67.45
C LEU A 6 26.28 -28.58 -67.40
N LYS A 7 25.24 -29.12 -68.08
CA LYS A 7 25.01 -30.52 -68.53
C LYS A 7 24.51 -31.50 -67.46
N SER A 8 23.60 -32.45 -67.71
CA SER A 8 22.77 -32.88 -68.85
C SER A 8 22.00 -34.11 -68.31
N ASN A 9 20.69 -34.06 -68.03
CA ASN A 9 19.57 -34.48 -68.89
C ASN A 9 19.55 -35.94 -69.42
N TRP A 10 18.43 -36.62 -69.07
CA TRP A 10 17.63 -37.64 -69.81
C TRP A 10 18.04 -39.11 -69.70
N GLN A 11 17.16 -40.11 -69.76
CA GLN A 11 15.74 -40.36 -69.48
C GLN A 11 15.54 -41.88 -69.70
N LEU A 12 14.38 -42.38 -69.29
CA LEU A 12 13.63 -43.50 -69.90
C LEU A 12 13.85 -44.96 -69.47
N HIS A 13 12.68 -45.57 -69.22
CA HIS A 13 12.37 -46.97 -68.92
C HIS A 13 12.79 -47.94 -70.01
N ILE A 14 13.17 -49.17 -69.62
CA ILE A 14 12.88 -50.40 -70.36
C ILE A 14 12.58 -51.53 -69.36
N ALA A 15 11.43 -52.19 -69.56
CA ALA A 15 11.07 -53.46 -68.96
C ALA A 15 11.84 -54.62 -69.60
N CYS A 16 12.23 -55.64 -68.82
CA CYS A 16 12.50 -56.96 -69.38
C CYS A 16 12.29 -58.08 -68.33
N ILE A 17 11.65 -59.15 -68.80
CA ILE A 17 11.22 -60.36 -68.11
C ILE A 17 12.35 -61.41 -68.17
N THR A 18 12.32 -62.38 -67.24
CA THR A 18 13.01 -63.70 -67.23
C THR A 18 14.44 -63.67 -66.66
N THR A 19 14.95 -64.63 -65.88
CA THR A 19 14.66 -66.07 -65.71
C THR A 19 15.10 -66.52 -64.31
N SER A 20 14.37 -67.49 -63.74
CA SER A 20 14.77 -68.22 -62.52
C SER A 20 16.02 -69.07 -62.81
N THR A 21 17.08 -68.90 -62.03
CA THR A 21 18.15 -69.89 -61.89
C THR A 21 18.27 -70.27 -60.43
N ILE A 22 17.81 -71.50 -60.13
CA ILE A 22 17.98 -72.17 -58.85
C ILE A 22 19.46 -72.55 -58.75
N LEU A 23 20.22 -71.80 -57.95
CA LEU A 23 21.50 -72.25 -57.41
C LEU A 23 21.22 -72.68 -55.97
N SER A 24 21.17 -73.99 -55.78
CA SER A 24 21.16 -74.62 -54.46
C SER A 24 22.43 -74.24 -53.70
N SER A 25 22.32 -73.29 -52.77
CA SER A 25 23.30 -73.16 -51.70
C SER A 25 23.08 -74.32 -50.73
N ALA A 26 24.11 -75.16 -50.58
CA ALA A 26 24.15 -76.14 -49.51
C ALA A 26 23.98 -75.41 -48.15
N PRO A 27 23.20 -75.95 -47.20
CA PRO A 27 23.06 -75.34 -45.88
C PRO A 27 24.43 -75.35 -45.19
N VAL A 28 24.88 -74.18 -44.75
CA VAL A 28 26.07 -74.06 -43.89
C VAL A 28 25.78 -74.78 -42.57
N LEU A 29 26.46 -75.91 -42.35
CA LEU A 29 26.50 -76.64 -41.10
C LEU A 29 27.49 -75.97 -40.13
N ALA A 30 26.99 -75.07 -39.29
CA ALA A 30 27.64 -74.74 -38.02
C ALA A 30 26.52 -74.45 -37.00
N GLN A 31 26.29 -75.36 -36.06
CA GLN A 31 25.07 -75.26 -35.24
C GLN A 31 25.17 -75.80 -33.81
N LEU A 32 26.35 -76.21 -33.32
CA LEU A 32 26.76 -76.48 -31.92
C LEU A 32 27.93 -77.47 -31.94
N ILE A 33 29.14 -77.05 -31.60
CA ILE A 33 30.34 -77.90 -31.62
C ILE A 33 30.98 -77.87 -30.22
N PRO A 34 30.84 -78.94 -29.41
CA PRO A 34 31.56 -79.07 -28.14
C PRO A 34 33.08 -79.05 -28.34
N ASP A 35 33.81 -78.49 -27.39
CA ASP A 35 35.27 -78.63 -27.33
C ASP A 35 35.69 -79.74 -26.33
N LYS A 36 37.01 -79.90 -26.13
CA LYS A 36 37.59 -80.90 -25.21
C LYS A 36 38.19 -80.30 -23.93
N THR A 37 37.93 -79.02 -23.65
CA THR A 37 38.58 -78.27 -22.58
C THR A 37 38.03 -78.56 -21.18
N LEU A 38 36.99 -79.40 -21.07
CA LEU A 38 36.49 -79.97 -19.83
C LEU A 38 37.00 -81.41 -19.57
N GLY A 39 37.95 -81.90 -20.37
CA GLY A 39 38.59 -83.20 -20.17
C GLY A 39 37.68 -84.37 -20.50
N THR A 40 37.41 -85.25 -19.54
CA THR A 40 36.48 -86.39 -19.72
C THR A 40 35.01 -86.01 -19.51
N GLU A 41 34.75 -84.84 -18.93
CA GLU A 41 33.41 -84.31 -18.59
C GLU A 41 32.90 -83.37 -19.70
N ASN A 42 33.12 -83.72 -20.97
CA ASN A 42 32.79 -82.84 -22.10
C ASN A 42 31.28 -82.63 -22.28
N SER A 43 30.91 -81.49 -22.85
CA SER A 43 29.54 -81.25 -23.33
C SER A 43 29.20 -82.21 -24.47
N THR A 44 27.94 -82.67 -24.52
CA THR A 44 27.41 -83.51 -25.59
C THR A 44 26.13 -82.90 -26.14
N VAL A 45 25.87 -83.07 -27.43
CA VAL A 45 24.70 -82.50 -28.11
C VAL A 45 23.89 -83.66 -28.70
N ASN A 46 22.65 -83.80 -28.24
CA ASN A 46 21.73 -84.86 -28.64
C ASN A 46 20.52 -84.27 -29.36
N GLN A 47 20.15 -84.82 -30.50
CA GLN A 47 18.94 -84.40 -31.21
C GLN A 47 17.71 -85.09 -30.59
N ILE A 48 16.79 -84.32 -29.99
CA ILE A 48 15.54 -84.89 -29.42
C ILE A 48 14.46 -85.01 -30.50
N ASN A 49 14.39 -84.04 -31.40
CA ASN A 49 13.46 -84.03 -32.53
C ASN A 49 14.03 -83.19 -33.71
N PRO A 50 13.38 -83.16 -34.89
CA PRO A 50 13.93 -82.48 -36.06
C PRO A 50 14.20 -80.98 -35.88
N THR A 51 13.57 -80.34 -34.90
CA THR A 51 13.72 -78.91 -34.62
C THR A 51 14.45 -78.63 -33.31
N THR A 52 14.68 -79.62 -32.43
CA THR A 52 15.17 -79.41 -31.07
C THR A 52 16.36 -80.28 -30.73
N GLN A 53 17.43 -79.66 -30.25
CA GLN A 53 18.62 -80.31 -29.71
C GLN A 53 18.71 -80.10 -28.19
N ARG A 54 19.21 -81.09 -27.47
CA ARG A 54 19.53 -81.04 -26.03
C ARG A 54 21.02 -81.07 -25.81
N ILE A 55 21.49 -80.26 -24.89
CA ILE A 55 22.86 -80.28 -24.39
C ILE A 55 22.87 -81.11 -23.09
N ASP A 56 23.64 -82.18 -23.09
CA ASP A 56 23.87 -83.10 -21.97
C ASP A 56 25.38 -83.15 -21.64
N GLY A 57 25.76 -83.91 -20.60
CA GLY A 57 27.17 -84.01 -20.16
C GLY A 57 27.61 -82.77 -19.38
N GLY A 58 28.88 -82.37 -19.51
CA GLY A 58 29.46 -81.25 -18.76
C GLY A 58 30.03 -81.64 -17.39
N ALA A 59 30.80 -80.74 -16.79
CA ALA A 59 31.44 -80.95 -15.49
C ALA A 59 30.57 -80.37 -14.37
N ILE A 60 30.19 -81.21 -13.39
CA ILE A 60 29.36 -80.79 -12.25
C ILE A 60 30.24 -80.52 -11.03
N ARG A 61 30.08 -79.36 -10.40
CA ARG A 61 30.71 -79.00 -9.12
C ARG A 61 29.65 -78.41 -8.19
N ALA A 62 29.14 -79.23 -7.27
CA ALA A 62 27.99 -78.90 -6.43
C ALA A 62 26.79 -78.45 -7.29
N SER A 63 26.29 -77.23 -7.11
CA SER A 63 25.16 -76.67 -7.85
C SER A 63 25.54 -76.03 -9.20
N ASN A 64 26.82 -76.06 -9.60
CA ASN A 64 27.29 -75.52 -10.88
C ASN A 64 27.53 -76.64 -11.91
N LEU A 65 26.96 -76.50 -13.11
CA LEU A 65 27.19 -77.35 -14.28
C LEU A 65 27.93 -76.55 -15.35
N PHE A 66 29.14 -76.98 -15.73
CA PHE A 66 29.99 -76.30 -16.71
C PHE A 66 29.92 -76.99 -18.08
N HIS A 67 29.70 -76.18 -19.11
CA HIS A 67 29.75 -76.57 -20.51
C HIS A 67 30.76 -75.72 -21.30
N SER A 68 31.40 -76.35 -22.28
CA SER A 68 32.36 -75.69 -23.17
C SER A 68 32.15 -76.09 -24.63
N PHE A 69 32.19 -75.09 -25.51
CA PHE A 69 31.97 -75.24 -26.94
C PHE A 69 33.02 -74.50 -27.75
N GLN A 70 33.44 -75.08 -28.87
CA GLN A 70 34.17 -74.35 -29.90
C GLN A 70 33.23 -73.39 -30.66
N GLU A 71 32.03 -73.84 -31.01
CA GLU A 71 31.01 -73.06 -31.71
C GLU A 71 29.65 -73.22 -31.03
N PHE A 72 28.91 -72.13 -30.83
CA PHE A 72 27.58 -72.15 -30.20
C PHE A 72 26.62 -71.25 -30.98
N ASN A 73 25.76 -71.86 -31.80
CA ASN A 73 24.81 -71.17 -32.68
C ASN A 73 23.44 -71.88 -32.62
N VAL A 74 22.34 -71.14 -32.82
CA VAL A 74 20.97 -71.68 -32.87
C VAL A 74 20.30 -71.17 -34.14
N ALA A 75 19.90 -72.06 -35.07
CA ALA A 75 19.25 -71.62 -36.31
C ALA A 75 17.81 -71.11 -36.12
N PRO A 76 17.29 -70.29 -37.05
CA PRO A 76 15.87 -69.94 -37.09
C PRO A 76 14.97 -71.17 -37.08
N GLY A 77 13.92 -71.14 -36.24
CA GLY A 77 12.97 -72.26 -36.10
C GLY A 77 13.53 -73.52 -35.41
N LYS A 78 14.79 -73.48 -34.94
CA LYS A 78 15.39 -74.54 -34.11
C LYS A 78 15.35 -74.16 -32.63
N GLY A 79 15.34 -75.16 -31.76
CA GLY A 79 15.43 -75.04 -30.31
C GLY A 79 16.68 -75.74 -29.77
N VAL A 80 17.38 -75.10 -28.84
CA VAL A 80 18.54 -75.68 -28.14
C VAL A 80 18.28 -75.57 -26.64
N TYR A 81 18.29 -76.72 -25.96
CA TYR A 81 17.94 -76.79 -24.55
C TYR A 81 19.05 -77.45 -23.72
N PHE A 82 19.46 -76.83 -22.62
CA PHE A 82 20.30 -77.50 -21.63
C PHE A 82 19.47 -78.46 -20.78
N SER A 83 20.02 -79.64 -20.50
CA SER A 83 19.49 -80.51 -19.44
C SER A 83 19.67 -79.85 -18.08
N ASN A 84 18.72 -80.07 -17.16
CA ASN A 84 18.80 -79.61 -15.78
C ASN A 84 18.79 -80.82 -14.82
N PRO A 85 19.94 -81.44 -14.52
CA PRO A 85 20.03 -82.50 -13.51
C PRO A 85 19.59 -81.99 -12.12
N VAL A 86 19.11 -82.92 -11.27
CA VAL A 86 18.69 -82.57 -9.90
C VAL A 86 19.83 -81.95 -9.11
N GLY A 87 19.57 -80.83 -8.43
CA GLY A 87 20.53 -80.13 -7.57
C GLY A 87 21.43 -79.12 -8.29
N ILE A 88 21.31 -78.97 -9.61
CA ILE A 88 21.97 -77.90 -10.37
C ILE A 88 21.15 -76.62 -10.26
N GLU A 89 21.82 -75.52 -9.92
CA GLU A 89 21.25 -74.17 -9.87
C GLU A 89 21.81 -73.28 -10.99
N ASN A 90 23.07 -73.47 -11.41
CA ASN A 90 23.74 -72.64 -12.40
C ASN A 90 24.36 -73.49 -13.51
N ILE A 91 24.04 -73.16 -14.76
CA ILE A 91 24.64 -73.75 -15.96
C ILE A 91 25.56 -72.70 -16.59
N LEU A 92 26.87 -72.92 -16.56
CA LEU A 92 27.88 -72.02 -17.09
C LEU A 92 28.43 -72.53 -18.40
N THR A 93 28.17 -71.81 -19.49
CA THR A 93 28.56 -72.17 -20.85
C THR A 93 29.56 -71.16 -21.38
N ARG A 94 30.72 -71.65 -21.86
CA ARG A 94 31.70 -70.82 -22.57
C ARG A 94 31.88 -71.24 -24.02
N VAL A 95 32.21 -70.27 -24.86
CA VAL A 95 32.64 -70.46 -26.25
C VAL A 95 34.12 -70.14 -26.37
N THR A 96 34.94 -71.12 -26.74
CA THR A 96 36.40 -70.97 -26.85
C THR A 96 36.90 -70.76 -28.28
N GLY A 97 36.01 -70.88 -29.28
CA GLY A 97 36.33 -70.59 -30.68
C GLY A 97 36.47 -69.09 -30.96
N GLY A 98 36.83 -68.74 -32.20
CA GLY A 98 37.05 -67.34 -32.62
C GLY A 98 35.82 -66.65 -33.20
N ASN A 99 34.67 -67.32 -33.26
CA ASN A 99 33.46 -66.81 -33.90
C ASN A 99 32.40 -66.34 -32.88
N PRO A 100 31.58 -65.33 -33.24
CA PRO A 100 30.44 -64.90 -32.43
C PRO A 100 29.32 -65.95 -32.42
N SER A 101 28.50 -65.92 -31.38
CA SER A 101 27.34 -66.82 -31.23
C SER A 101 26.09 -66.26 -31.91
N ASN A 102 25.62 -66.88 -32.99
CA ASN A 102 24.39 -66.51 -33.70
C ASN A 102 23.19 -67.31 -33.15
N ILE A 103 22.36 -66.68 -32.33
CA ILE A 103 21.18 -67.27 -31.70
C ILE A 103 19.93 -66.76 -32.41
N PHE A 104 19.46 -67.45 -33.44
CA PHE A 104 18.31 -67.05 -34.26
C PHE A 104 17.04 -67.87 -34.00
N GLY A 105 17.13 -68.90 -33.17
CA GLY A 105 16.02 -69.73 -32.72
C GLY A 105 15.79 -69.65 -31.22
N LYS A 106 15.20 -70.69 -30.64
CA LYS A 106 14.88 -70.75 -29.21
C LYS A 106 16.04 -71.33 -28.39
N LEU A 107 16.48 -70.63 -27.34
CA LEU A 107 17.49 -71.11 -26.38
C LEU A 107 16.83 -71.31 -25.01
N GLY A 108 16.98 -72.49 -24.40
CA GLY A 108 16.29 -72.80 -23.15
C GLY A 108 17.01 -73.74 -22.21
N VAL A 109 16.38 -73.99 -21.07
CA VAL A 109 16.81 -74.94 -20.04
C VAL A 109 15.61 -75.81 -19.67
N PHE A 110 15.77 -77.13 -19.64
CA PHE A 110 14.71 -78.05 -19.17
C PHE A 110 14.58 -78.03 -17.65
N GLY A 111 14.25 -76.87 -17.07
CA GLY A 111 14.17 -76.66 -15.63
C GLY A 111 14.24 -75.18 -15.26
N ASP A 112 14.68 -74.90 -14.04
CA ASP A 112 14.74 -73.57 -13.42
C ASP A 112 16.16 -73.10 -13.08
N SER A 113 17.18 -73.84 -13.52
CA SER A 113 18.57 -73.40 -13.45
C SER A 113 18.81 -72.10 -14.19
N ASN A 114 19.73 -71.30 -13.65
CA ASN A 114 20.27 -70.11 -14.30
C ASN A 114 21.19 -70.53 -15.46
N LEU A 115 21.23 -69.75 -16.54
CA LEU A 115 22.12 -69.99 -17.68
C LEU A 115 23.06 -68.81 -17.88
N TYR A 116 24.36 -69.09 -17.91
CA TYR A 116 25.42 -68.14 -18.22
C TYR A 116 26.04 -68.52 -19.57
N LEU A 117 26.04 -67.60 -20.53
CA LEU A 117 26.64 -67.76 -21.86
C LEU A 117 27.78 -66.75 -22.04
N ILE A 118 29.00 -67.26 -22.18
CA ILE A 118 30.22 -66.47 -22.29
C ILE A 118 30.78 -66.65 -23.70
N ASN A 119 30.82 -65.58 -24.49
CA ASN A 119 31.52 -65.57 -25.78
C ASN A 119 32.24 -64.23 -25.99
N PRO A 120 33.57 -64.18 -25.79
CA PRO A 120 34.37 -62.96 -25.97
C PRO A 120 34.38 -62.37 -27.39
N ASN A 121 33.87 -63.09 -28.39
CA ASN A 121 33.81 -62.62 -29.77
C ASN A 121 32.47 -61.96 -30.13
N GLY A 122 31.47 -62.00 -29.24
CA GLY A 122 30.14 -61.42 -29.45
C GLY A 122 29.00 -62.44 -29.49
N ILE A 123 27.78 -61.95 -29.32
CA ILE A 123 26.55 -62.75 -29.27
C ILE A 123 25.45 -62.00 -30.03
N MET A 124 24.84 -62.62 -31.04
CA MET A 124 23.79 -62.01 -31.85
C MET A 124 22.48 -62.80 -31.75
N PHE A 125 21.47 -62.21 -31.10
CA PHE A 125 20.10 -62.69 -31.08
C PHE A 125 19.34 -62.15 -32.30
N GLY A 126 18.91 -63.05 -33.19
CA GLY A 126 18.18 -62.69 -34.41
C GLY A 126 16.72 -62.34 -34.17
N ALA A 127 16.00 -61.89 -35.21
CA ALA A 127 14.60 -61.43 -35.09
C ALA A 127 13.61 -62.49 -34.56
N ASN A 128 13.90 -63.78 -34.80
CA ASN A 128 13.08 -64.91 -34.31
C ASN A 128 13.63 -65.53 -33.02
N ALA A 129 14.67 -64.93 -32.43
CA ALA A 129 15.28 -65.45 -31.21
C ALA A 129 14.31 -65.32 -30.04
N SER A 130 14.25 -66.36 -29.22
CA SER A 130 13.50 -66.36 -27.97
C SER A 130 14.20 -67.19 -26.91
N LEU A 131 13.93 -66.86 -25.64
CA LEU A 131 14.43 -67.61 -24.51
C LEU A 131 13.29 -68.45 -23.89
N ASP A 132 13.65 -69.63 -23.40
CA ASP A 132 12.77 -70.51 -22.61
C ASP A 132 13.54 -70.94 -21.37
N ILE A 133 13.76 -69.96 -20.48
CA ILE A 133 14.61 -70.06 -19.30
C ILE A 133 13.81 -69.59 -18.09
N LYS A 134 13.50 -70.51 -17.17
CA LYS A 134 12.75 -70.17 -15.93
C LYS A 134 13.65 -69.58 -14.83
N GLY A 135 14.96 -69.80 -14.90
CA GLY A 135 15.96 -69.17 -14.05
C GLY A 135 16.41 -67.80 -14.57
N SER A 136 17.56 -67.32 -14.10
CA SER A 136 18.22 -66.11 -14.61
C SER A 136 19.04 -66.42 -15.86
N PHE A 137 19.19 -65.46 -16.77
CA PHE A 137 20.06 -65.56 -17.94
C PHE A 137 21.11 -64.45 -17.92
N LEU A 138 22.37 -64.83 -18.11
CA LEU A 138 23.48 -63.91 -18.32
C LEU A 138 24.16 -64.22 -19.64
N ALA A 139 24.26 -63.22 -20.52
CA ALA A 139 25.09 -63.29 -21.72
C ALA A 139 26.21 -62.26 -21.62
N THR A 140 27.46 -62.69 -21.84
CA THR A 140 28.61 -61.78 -21.73
C THR A 140 29.70 -61.99 -22.78
N THR A 141 30.34 -60.88 -23.17
CA THR A 141 31.59 -60.87 -23.96
C THR A 141 32.85 -60.79 -23.08
N ALA A 142 32.71 -60.89 -21.76
CA ALA A 142 33.85 -60.97 -20.87
C ALA A 142 34.70 -62.22 -21.19
N PRO A 143 36.03 -62.17 -20.95
CA PRO A 143 36.92 -63.32 -21.15
C PRO A 143 36.60 -64.52 -20.24
N GLY A 144 35.72 -64.37 -19.26
CA GLY A 144 35.30 -65.40 -18.31
C GLY A 144 34.47 -64.84 -17.15
N ILE A 145 34.02 -65.72 -16.26
CA ILE A 145 33.28 -65.39 -15.03
C ILE A 145 34.09 -65.83 -13.81
N LYS A 146 34.09 -65.04 -12.72
CA LYS A 146 34.79 -65.37 -11.49
C LYS A 146 33.94 -66.26 -10.58
N LEU A 147 34.58 -67.17 -9.86
CA LEU A 147 33.95 -68.12 -8.94
C LEU A 147 34.62 -67.94 -7.57
N GLY A 148 33.99 -67.17 -6.68
CA GLY A 148 34.59 -66.81 -5.38
C GLY A 148 35.81 -65.88 -5.49
N GLU A 149 36.67 -65.84 -4.48
CA GLU A 149 37.81 -64.90 -4.45
C GLU A 149 38.93 -65.24 -5.45
N ASN A 150 39.15 -66.53 -5.71
CA ASN A 150 40.31 -67.03 -6.46
C ASN A 150 39.99 -67.84 -7.72
N GLY A 151 38.74 -68.26 -7.95
CA GLY A 151 38.36 -69.07 -9.12
C GLY A 151 37.96 -68.24 -10.34
N PHE A 152 38.25 -68.74 -11.54
CA PHE A 152 37.87 -68.10 -12.80
C PHE A 152 37.55 -69.15 -13.87
N PHE A 153 36.39 -69.01 -14.52
CA PHE A 153 35.95 -69.84 -15.64
C PHE A 153 36.13 -69.04 -16.94
N SER A 154 37.22 -69.31 -17.65
CA SER A 154 37.69 -68.51 -18.79
C SER A 154 37.30 -69.12 -20.14
N ALA A 155 36.84 -68.28 -21.06
CA ALA A 155 36.66 -68.59 -22.47
C ALA A 155 37.96 -68.40 -23.30
N VAL A 156 38.81 -67.44 -22.91
CA VAL A 156 40.07 -67.13 -23.61
C VAL A 156 41.25 -68.01 -23.18
N ASN A 157 41.29 -68.42 -21.90
CA ASN A 157 42.31 -69.31 -21.34
C ASN A 157 41.65 -70.58 -20.75
N PRO A 158 40.97 -71.40 -21.57
CA PRO A 158 40.07 -72.43 -21.07
C PRO A 158 40.75 -73.54 -20.27
N ASN A 159 42.02 -73.86 -20.58
CA ASN A 159 42.82 -74.86 -19.87
C ASN A 159 43.31 -74.40 -18.48
N GLN A 160 43.26 -73.09 -18.20
CA GLN A 160 43.64 -72.52 -16.89
C GLN A 160 42.43 -72.25 -16.00
N SER A 161 41.24 -72.68 -16.42
CA SER A 161 40.01 -72.42 -15.67
C SER A 161 39.90 -73.27 -14.41
N GLN A 162 39.51 -72.64 -13.31
CA GLN A 162 39.28 -73.30 -12.03
C GLN A 162 37.79 -73.55 -11.87
N LEU A 163 37.35 -74.80 -12.00
CA LEU A 163 35.95 -75.19 -11.85
C LEU A 163 35.63 -75.36 -10.36
N LEU A 164 35.12 -74.29 -9.74
CA LEU A 164 34.81 -74.26 -8.30
C LEU A 164 33.30 -74.41 -8.02
N SER A 165 32.97 -74.87 -6.81
CA SER A 165 31.60 -75.01 -6.29
C SER A 165 31.01 -73.72 -5.72
N VAL A 166 31.68 -72.58 -5.91
CA VAL A 166 31.23 -71.28 -5.38
C VAL A 166 30.24 -70.66 -6.39
N ASN A 167 29.22 -69.97 -5.88
CA ASN A 167 28.30 -69.23 -6.74
C ASN A 167 29.05 -68.24 -7.64
N PRO A 168 28.70 -68.18 -8.93
CA PRO A 168 29.38 -67.30 -9.87
C PRO A 168 29.19 -65.83 -9.48
N GLN A 169 30.30 -65.10 -9.48
CA GLN A 169 30.30 -63.65 -9.38
C GLN A 169 30.84 -63.09 -10.69
N VAL A 170 30.06 -62.20 -11.27
CA VAL A 170 30.44 -61.51 -12.50
C VAL A 170 31.51 -60.48 -12.16
N VAL A 171 32.59 -60.42 -12.94
CA VAL A 171 33.64 -59.41 -12.77
C VAL A 171 33.27 -58.19 -13.62
N PHE A 172 33.07 -57.06 -12.95
CA PHE A 172 32.63 -55.82 -13.59
C PHE A 172 33.77 -54.82 -13.87
N ALA A 173 35.01 -55.27 -14.11
CA ALA A 173 36.15 -54.36 -14.35
C ALA A 173 37.13 -54.76 -15.48
N ASN A 174 37.23 -53.84 -16.44
CA ASN A 174 38.36 -53.36 -17.26
C ASN A 174 39.22 -54.28 -18.14
N ASN A 175 39.12 -55.60 -18.05
CA ASN A 175 39.92 -56.50 -18.91
C ASN A 175 39.07 -57.19 -19.97
N LEU A 176 38.31 -56.43 -20.77
CA LEU A 176 37.70 -56.97 -21.99
C LEU A 176 38.81 -57.18 -23.03
N SER A 177 39.00 -58.42 -23.45
CA SER A 177 40.08 -58.83 -24.37
C SER A 177 39.84 -58.42 -25.83
N ASN A 178 38.59 -58.13 -26.21
CA ASN A 178 38.20 -57.72 -27.57
C ASN A 178 37.34 -56.44 -27.56
N PRO A 179 37.89 -55.28 -27.96
CA PRO A 179 37.16 -54.02 -27.98
C PRO A 179 36.08 -53.96 -29.08
N GLN A 180 36.03 -54.93 -30.00
CA GLN A 180 35.04 -55.00 -31.07
C GLN A 180 33.88 -55.98 -30.77
N ALA A 181 33.90 -56.66 -29.62
CA ALA A 181 32.87 -57.64 -29.28
C ALA A 181 31.56 -56.96 -28.88
N GLU A 182 30.46 -57.35 -29.51
CA GLU A 182 29.13 -56.76 -29.33
C GLU A 182 28.10 -57.83 -28.97
N ILE A 183 27.12 -57.45 -28.14
CA ILE A 183 25.89 -58.23 -27.98
C ILE A 183 24.77 -57.50 -28.73
N VAL A 184 24.24 -58.14 -29.77
CA VAL A 184 23.14 -57.61 -30.58
C VAL A 184 21.85 -58.35 -30.22
N ASN A 185 20.76 -57.65 -29.96
CA ASN A 185 19.43 -58.26 -29.79
C ASN A 185 18.41 -57.70 -30.77
N ARG A 186 17.86 -58.56 -31.63
CA ARG A 186 16.72 -58.26 -32.50
C ARG A 186 15.48 -59.10 -32.16
N GLY A 187 15.58 -60.04 -31.22
CA GLY A 187 14.51 -60.99 -30.86
C GLY A 187 13.74 -60.58 -29.61
N ASN A 188 12.89 -61.47 -29.12
CA ASN A 188 12.14 -61.29 -27.87
C ASN A 188 12.72 -62.21 -26.78
N LEU A 189 13.50 -61.63 -25.87
CA LEU A 189 14.19 -62.36 -24.82
C LEU A 189 13.44 -62.21 -23.49
N GLU A 190 12.68 -63.24 -23.12
CA GLU A 190 11.96 -63.34 -21.83
C GLU A 190 12.60 -64.37 -20.90
N VAL A 191 12.78 -64.03 -19.62
CA VAL A 191 13.29 -64.95 -18.59
C VAL A 191 12.46 -64.96 -17.31
N GLY A 192 12.52 -66.07 -16.58
CA GLY A 192 11.77 -66.28 -15.34
C GLY A 192 12.34 -65.60 -14.09
N LYS A 193 13.59 -65.11 -14.13
CA LYS A 193 14.24 -64.32 -13.06
C LYS A 193 15.00 -63.14 -13.66
N ASP A 194 16.31 -63.02 -13.43
CA ASP A 194 17.12 -61.88 -13.87
C ASP A 194 17.63 -62.06 -15.30
N LEU A 195 17.68 -60.98 -16.07
CA LEU A 195 18.29 -60.91 -17.40
C LEU A 195 19.49 -59.96 -17.35
N THR A 196 20.69 -60.45 -17.63
CA THR A 196 21.90 -59.63 -17.70
C THR A 196 22.55 -59.76 -19.08
N LEU A 197 22.68 -58.64 -19.79
CA LEU A 197 23.51 -58.54 -20.99
C LEU A 197 24.71 -57.65 -20.67
N GLN A 198 25.91 -58.21 -20.79
CA GLN A 198 27.14 -57.51 -20.44
C GLN A 198 28.19 -57.60 -21.55
N GLY A 199 28.46 -56.48 -22.22
CA GLY A 199 29.34 -56.45 -23.40
C GLY A 199 30.43 -55.38 -23.34
N THR A 200 31.27 -55.33 -24.38
CA THR A 200 31.99 -54.09 -24.70
C THR A 200 30.98 -53.05 -25.19
N ASN A 201 30.13 -53.46 -26.13
CA ASN A 201 28.99 -52.71 -26.66
C ASN A 201 27.73 -53.57 -26.64
N LEU A 202 26.56 -52.94 -26.52
CA LEU A 202 25.24 -53.57 -26.69
C LEU A 202 24.45 -52.82 -27.78
N ASP A 203 23.87 -53.53 -28.75
CA ASP A 203 22.93 -52.99 -29.77
C ASP A 203 21.59 -53.73 -29.69
N LEU A 204 20.57 -53.05 -29.17
CA LEU A 204 19.33 -53.67 -28.72
C LEU A 204 18.13 -53.06 -29.48
N GLN A 205 17.47 -53.88 -30.29
CA GLN A 205 16.36 -53.49 -31.17
C GLN A 205 15.10 -54.35 -30.99
N GLY A 206 15.22 -55.43 -30.21
CA GLY A 206 14.14 -56.35 -29.87
C GLY A 206 13.51 -56.05 -28.50
N GLN A 207 12.85 -57.06 -27.93
CA GLN A 207 12.22 -56.97 -26.60
C GLN A 207 13.07 -57.72 -25.55
N LEU A 208 13.13 -57.15 -24.34
CA LEU A 208 13.88 -57.67 -23.19
C LEU A 208 12.94 -57.69 -21.97
N LEU A 209 12.65 -58.87 -21.45
CA LEU A 209 11.66 -59.08 -20.39
C LEU A 209 12.26 -59.93 -19.26
N ALA A 210 12.33 -59.36 -18.05
CA ALA A 210 12.81 -60.05 -16.85
C ALA A 210 11.74 -60.08 -15.75
N LYS A 211 11.46 -61.24 -15.16
CA LYS A 211 10.60 -61.36 -13.96
C LYS A 211 11.36 -61.07 -12.65
N GLY A 212 12.67 -60.86 -12.72
CA GLY A 212 13.54 -60.28 -11.69
C GLY A 212 14.12 -58.94 -12.17
N ASN A 213 15.43 -58.76 -12.04
CA ASN A 213 16.15 -57.56 -12.47
C ASN A 213 16.58 -57.65 -13.95
N LEU A 214 16.60 -56.51 -14.63
CA LEU A 214 17.19 -56.37 -15.98
C LEU A 214 18.44 -55.48 -15.90
N THR A 215 19.59 -56.05 -16.25
CA THR A 215 20.88 -55.34 -16.23
C THR A 215 21.48 -55.32 -17.63
N LEU A 216 21.64 -54.13 -18.18
CA LEU A 216 22.21 -53.87 -19.50
C LEU A 216 23.48 -53.05 -19.29
N GLN A 217 24.64 -53.70 -19.40
CA GLN A 217 25.91 -53.07 -19.06
C GLN A 217 26.95 -53.19 -20.16
N ALA A 218 27.49 -52.05 -20.59
CA ALA A 218 28.59 -51.93 -21.54
C ALA A 218 29.76 -51.18 -20.94
N VAL A 219 30.99 -51.58 -21.29
CA VAL A 219 32.19 -50.79 -20.96
C VAL A 219 32.31 -49.56 -21.84
N ASP A 220 31.74 -49.57 -23.04
CA ASP A 220 31.72 -48.43 -23.95
C ASP A 220 30.27 -47.90 -24.05
N THR A 221 29.48 -48.40 -25.01
CA THR A 221 28.12 -47.88 -25.27
C THR A 221 27.02 -48.94 -25.16
N VAL A 222 25.89 -48.57 -24.54
CA VAL A 222 24.62 -49.30 -24.68
C VAL A 222 23.72 -48.54 -25.66
N LYS A 223 23.35 -49.18 -26.77
CA LYS A 223 22.47 -48.62 -27.80
C LYS A 223 21.14 -49.36 -27.83
N MET A 224 20.04 -48.61 -27.86
CA MET A 224 18.68 -49.12 -27.93
C MET A 224 17.92 -48.37 -29.02
N THR A 225 17.37 -49.07 -30.01
CA THR A 225 16.67 -48.41 -31.13
C THR A 225 15.37 -49.11 -31.48
N ASP A 226 14.30 -48.35 -31.66
CA ASP A 226 13.05 -48.84 -32.21
C ASP A 226 12.94 -48.59 -33.73
N SER A 227 11.77 -48.92 -34.29
CA SER A 227 11.40 -48.54 -35.64
C SER A 227 9.91 -48.25 -35.71
N ILE A 228 9.45 -47.56 -36.76
CA ILE A 228 8.02 -47.28 -36.99
C ILE A 228 7.15 -48.56 -36.95
N ASN A 229 7.73 -49.72 -37.29
CA ASN A 229 6.99 -50.99 -37.38
C ASN A 229 7.21 -51.91 -36.17
N ASN A 230 8.25 -51.69 -35.36
CA ASN A 230 8.61 -52.58 -34.26
C ASN A 230 9.00 -51.76 -33.03
N PRO A 231 8.30 -51.94 -31.89
CA PRO A 231 8.68 -51.29 -30.64
C PRO A 231 9.93 -51.91 -30.03
N PHE A 232 10.74 -51.08 -29.38
CA PHE A 232 11.76 -51.52 -28.43
C PHE A 232 11.17 -51.50 -27.02
N ILE A 233 11.21 -52.63 -26.32
CA ILE A 233 10.70 -52.74 -24.94
C ILE A 233 11.78 -53.37 -24.07
N ALA A 234 12.17 -52.68 -23.00
CA ALA A 234 12.98 -53.24 -21.93
C ALA A 234 12.20 -53.17 -20.62
N ALA A 235 11.84 -54.32 -20.05
CA ALA A 235 10.97 -54.38 -18.89
C ALA A 235 11.45 -55.38 -17.83
N SER A 236 11.42 -54.97 -16.56
CA SER A 236 11.75 -55.81 -15.39
C SER A 236 10.70 -55.71 -14.28
N TRP A 237 10.49 -56.78 -13.51
CA TRP A 237 9.66 -56.74 -12.30
C TRP A 237 10.45 -56.23 -11.07
N GLY A 238 11.78 -56.32 -11.13
CA GLY A 238 12.70 -55.74 -10.17
C GLY A 238 13.28 -54.42 -10.68
N ASP A 239 14.58 -54.22 -10.45
CA ASP A 239 15.31 -53.05 -10.91
C ASP A 239 15.66 -53.15 -12.41
N LEU A 240 15.82 -52.00 -13.07
CA LEU A 240 16.35 -51.87 -14.42
C LEU A 240 17.59 -50.98 -14.38
N LEU A 241 18.77 -51.56 -14.63
CA LEU A 241 20.01 -50.82 -14.79
C LEU A 241 20.43 -50.80 -16.24
N VAL A 242 20.61 -49.60 -16.80
CA VAL A 242 21.24 -49.36 -18.10
C VAL A 242 22.52 -48.59 -17.86
N GLN A 243 23.66 -49.20 -18.11
CA GLN A 243 24.96 -48.57 -17.90
C GLN A 243 25.87 -48.73 -19.11
N GLY A 244 26.35 -47.63 -19.66
CA GLY A 244 27.48 -47.60 -20.58
C GLY A 244 28.50 -46.60 -20.08
N ASN A 245 29.75 -47.02 -19.86
CA ASN A 245 30.71 -46.11 -19.21
C ASN A 245 31.04 -44.88 -20.07
N LYS A 246 30.96 -44.99 -21.40
CA LYS A 246 31.17 -43.86 -22.32
C LYS A 246 29.91 -43.40 -23.05
N GLY A 247 28.79 -44.09 -22.90
CA GLY A 247 27.55 -43.68 -23.54
C GLY A 247 26.37 -44.60 -23.30
N VAL A 248 25.20 -44.01 -23.15
CA VAL A 248 23.90 -44.68 -23.24
C VAL A 248 23.11 -43.96 -24.33
N GLU A 249 22.76 -44.67 -25.39
CA GLU A 249 22.09 -44.16 -26.59
C GLU A 249 20.73 -44.85 -26.79
N ILE A 250 19.66 -44.22 -26.33
CA ILE A 250 18.28 -44.70 -26.48
C ILE A 250 17.59 -43.83 -27.54
N SER A 251 17.08 -44.47 -28.59
CA SER A 251 16.26 -43.89 -29.66
C SER A 251 15.02 -44.75 -29.86
N ALA A 252 14.08 -44.62 -28.93
CA ALA A 252 12.91 -45.47 -28.77
C ALA A 252 11.60 -44.65 -28.70
N LEU A 253 11.51 -43.56 -29.46
CA LEU A 253 10.29 -42.75 -29.66
C LEU A 253 9.89 -42.64 -31.14
N ASN A 254 10.10 -43.69 -31.95
CA ASN A 254 9.49 -43.79 -33.29
C ASN A 254 8.26 -44.72 -33.31
N HIS A 255 8.01 -45.45 -32.23
CA HIS A 255 6.85 -46.30 -32.02
C HIS A 255 6.16 -45.98 -30.68
N PRO A 256 4.82 -45.86 -30.64
CA PRO A 256 4.08 -45.45 -29.42
C PRO A 256 4.15 -46.46 -28.26
N GLU A 257 4.46 -47.73 -28.56
CA GLU A 257 4.61 -48.79 -27.54
C GLU A 257 6.05 -48.99 -27.05
N SER A 258 7.01 -48.23 -27.57
CA SER A 258 8.41 -48.32 -27.11
C SER A 258 8.57 -47.72 -25.72
N GLY A 259 9.46 -48.28 -24.91
CA GLY A 259 9.76 -47.73 -23.59
C GLY A 259 10.59 -48.63 -22.69
N LEU A 260 10.99 -48.05 -21.55
CA LEU A 260 11.72 -48.73 -20.48
C LEU A 260 10.86 -48.79 -19.22
N PHE A 261 10.75 -49.98 -18.63
CA PHE A 261 9.82 -50.27 -17.54
C PHE A 261 10.54 -51.02 -16.42
N ALA A 262 10.46 -50.52 -15.20
CA ALA A 262 11.00 -51.20 -14.02
C ALA A 262 9.91 -51.36 -12.96
N GLY A 263 9.81 -52.53 -12.34
CA GLY A 263 8.93 -52.73 -11.18
C GLY A 263 9.50 -52.11 -9.90
N ARG A 264 10.81 -51.86 -9.85
CA ARG A 264 11.49 -51.12 -8.79
C ARG A 264 12.29 -49.98 -9.41
N ASP A 265 13.55 -49.76 -9.04
CA ASP A 265 14.30 -48.59 -9.50
C ASP A 265 14.73 -48.72 -10.97
N LEU A 266 14.66 -47.61 -11.71
CA LEU A 266 15.19 -47.48 -13.06
C LEU A 266 16.38 -46.52 -13.03
N VAL A 267 17.56 -47.02 -13.36
CA VAL A 267 18.81 -46.24 -13.35
C VAL A 267 19.45 -46.24 -14.73
N LEU A 268 19.67 -45.04 -15.28
CA LEU A 268 20.51 -44.80 -16.45
C LEU A 268 21.87 -44.26 -15.96
N ARG A 269 22.97 -44.91 -16.33
CA ARG A 269 24.31 -44.56 -15.82
C ARG A 269 25.37 -44.43 -16.91
N SER A 270 26.05 -43.29 -16.96
CA SER A 270 27.14 -43.00 -17.90
C SER A 270 27.97 -41.79 -17.41
N ASP A 271 29.29 -41.76 -17.64
CA ASP A 271 30.10 -40.57 -17.37
C ASP A 271 29.84 -39.45 -18.41
N GLU A 272 29.40 -39.83 -19.60
CA GLU A 272 28.89 -38.93 -20.64
C GLU A 272 27.37 -38.73 -20.51
N THR A 273 26.83 -37.67 -21.11
CA THR A 273 25.38 -37.41 -21.14
C THR A 273 24.61 -38.59 -21.73
N VAL A 274 23.55 -39.03 -21.03
CA VAL A 274 22.68 -40.10 -21.50
C VAL A 274 21.74 -39.56 -22.58
N VAL A 275 21.76 -40.14 -23.78
CA VAL A 275 20.72 -39.92 -24.79
C VAL A 275 19.57 -40.87 -24.46
N GLY A 276 18.44 -40.32 -24.01
CA GLY A 276 17.32 -41.05 -23.44
C GLY A 276 15.99 -40.75 -24.13
N ASP A 277 15.93 -40.89 -25.46
CA ASP A 277 14.72 -40.64 -26.27
C ASP A 277 13.74 -41.81 -26.13
N ALA A 278 13.04 -41.89 -25.00
CA ALA A 278 12.08 -42.94 -24.65
C ALA A 278 11.00 -42.46 -23.66
N HIS A 279 9.92 -43.23 -23.54
CA HIS A 279 9.04 -43.17 -22.38
C HIS A 279 9.58 -44.10 -21.27
N PHE A 280 9.49 -43.63 -20.02
CA PHE A 280 10.02 -44.32 -18.85
C PHE A 280 8.92 -44.55 -17.82
N TRP A 281 8.88 -45.76 -17.27
CA TRP A 281 8.00 -46.09 -16.15
C TRP A 281 8.77 -46.83 -15.06
N SER A 282 8.62 -46.41 -13.80
CA SER A 282 9.32 -47.02 -12.66
C SER A 282 8.38 -47.21 -11.45
N GLY A 283 8.30 -48.44 -10.95
CA GLY A 283 7.64 -48.79 -9.68
C GLY A 283 8.47 -48.44 -8.44
N GLY A 284 9.73 -48.01 -8.63
CA GLY A 284 10.58 -47.36 -7.63
C GLY A 284 10.91 -45.95 -8.07
N SER A 285 12.16 -45.51 -7.91
CA SER A 285 12.66 -44.20 -8.36
C SER A 285 13.20 -44.24 -9.79
N PHE A 286 13.31 -43.08 -10.44
CA PHE A 286 14.00 -42.89 -11.73
C PHE A 286 15.25 -42.03 -11.53
N GLN A 287 16.41 -42.51 -11.97
CA GLN A 287 17.69 -41.84 -11.72
C GLN A 287 18.57 -41.82 -12.97
N VAL A 288 19.19 -40.66 -13.22
CA VAL A 288 20.29 -40.52 -14.17
C VAL A 288 21.57 -40.22 -13.39
N GLN A 289 22.57 -41.08 -13.52
CA GLN A 289 23.79 -41.06 -12.70
C GLN A 289 25.06 -41.08 -13.55
N LYS A 290 26.15 -40.55 -13.01
CA LYS A 290 27.53 -40.83 -13.46
C LYS A 290 28.05 -42.11 -12.83
N LEU A 291 29.24 -42.58 -13.25
CA LEU A 291 29.83 -43.80 -12.69
C LEU A 291 30.21 -43.65 -11.21
N ASP A 292 30.46 -42.41 -10.75
CA ASP A 292 30.72 -42.09 -9.34
C ASP A 292 29.45 -41.99 -8.47
N GLY A 293 28.27 -42.14 -9.07
CA GLY A 293 26.97 -42.05 -8.40
C GLY A 293 26.41 -40.63 -8.26
N SER A 294 27.13 -39.59 -8.69
CA SER A 294 26.59 -38.23 -8.81
C SER A 294 25.55 -38.13 -9.94
N LEU A 295 24.76 -37.07 -9.97
CA LEU A 295 23.69 -36.90 -10.97
C LEU A 295 24.27 -36.67 -12.39
N GLY A 296 23.74 -37.41 -13.36
CA GLY A 296 24.08 -37.34 -14.79
C GLY A 296 23.05 -36.56 -15.61
N GLY A 297 23.45 -36.06 -16.77
CA GLY A 297 22.56 -35.34 -17.69
C GLY A 297 21.75 -36.27 -18.59
N LEU A 298 20.53 -35.85 -18.95
CA LEU A 298 19.62 -36.53 -19.86
C LEU A 298 19.38 -35.68 -21.12
N HIS A 299 19.55 -36.26 -22.30
CA HIS A 299 19.27 -35.63 -23.58
C HIS A 299 18.18 -36.41 -24.34
N SER A 300 17.12 -35.73 -24.79
CA SER A 300 16.03 -36.37 -25.54
C SER A 300 15.56 -35.48 -26.70
N PRO A 301 15.85 -35.82 -27.97
CA PRO A 301 15.41 -35.02 -29.11
C PRO A 301 13.88 -34.85 -29.24
N LYS A 302 13.09 -35.84 -28.80
CA LYS A 302 11.62 -35.81 -28.71
C LYS A 302 11.18 -35.75 -27.24
N ASP A 303 9.87 -35.73 -26.98
CA ASP A 303 9.30 -35.52 -25.64
C ASP A 303 9.33 -36.81 -24.80
N PRO A 304 10.22 -36.96 -23.79
CA PRO A 304 10.14 -38.08 -22.88
C PRO A 304 8.98 -37.87 -21.90
N VAL A 305 8.33 -38.97 -21.55
CA VAL A 305 7.33 -39.02 -20.47
C VAL A 305 7.87 -39.95 -19.41
N ILE A 306 8.18 -39.39 -18.25
CA ILE A 306 8.73 -40.11 -17.10
C ILE A 306 7.60 -40.26 -16.08
N ARG A 307 7.19 -41.51 -15.81
CA ARG A 307 6.20 -41.86 -14.79
C ARG A 307 6.87 -42.71 -13.72
N THR A 308 6.77 -42.31 -12.46
CA THR A 308 7.37 -43.07 -11.36
C THR A 308 6.51 -43.02 -10.11
N THR A 309 6.46 -44.11 -9.34
CA THR A 309 5.80 -44.09 -8.02
C THR A 309 6.72 -43.59 -6.91
N GLY A 310 8.03 -43.54 -7.14
CA GLY A 310 9.05 -43.00 -6.24
C GLY A 310 9.55 -41.61 -6.65
N ASP A 311 10.83 -41.34 -6.37
CA ASP A 311 11.49 -40.06 -6.59
C ASP A 311 12.16 -39.99 -7.98
N VAL A 312 12.39 -38.78 -8.50
CA VAL A 312 13.11 -38.51 -9.76
C VAL A 312 14.36 -37.69 -9.51
N PHE A 313 15.50 -38.17 -10.01
CA PHE A 313 16.78 -37.48 -9.91
C PHE A 313 17.48 -37.39 -11.28
N ILE A 314 17.67 -36.17 -11.77
CA ILE A 314 18.33 -35.90 -13.06
C ILE A 314 19.30 -34.74 -12.85
N GLY A 315 20.54 -34.82 -13.36
CA GLY A 315 21.52 -33.75 -13.19
C GLY A 315 21.21 -32.50 -14.01
N ALA A 316 20.84 -32.68 -15.28
CA ALA A 316 20.40 -31.64 -16.21
C ALA A 316 19.59 -32.29 -17.35
N TYR A 317 18.77 -31.51 -18.06
CA TYR A 317 17.99 -31.96 -19.19
C TYR A 317 18.19 -31.06 -20.42
N GLN A 318 18.27 -31.67 -21.60
CA GLN A 318 18.30 -30.95 -22.88
C GLN A 318 17.46 -31.70 -23.93
N GLY A 319 16.50 -31.07 -24.57
CA GLY A 319 15.66 -31.81 -25.51
C GLY A 319 14.35 -31.15 -25.93
N GLY A 320 13.41 -31.96 -26.43
CA GLY A 320 12.00 -31.57 -26.59
C GLY A 320 11.33 -31.30 -25.24
N SER A 321 10.00 -31.18 -25.22
CA SER A 321 9.22 -30.96 -23.99
C SER A 321 9.51 -32.06 -22.95
N LEU A 322 9.57 -31.70 -21.68
CA LEU A 322 9.82 -32.63 -20.58
C LEU A 322 8.56 -32.84 -19.77
N HIS A 323 8.12 -34.09 -19.62
CA HIS A 323 6.99 -34.47 -18.78
C HIS A 323 7.40 -35.45 -17.68
N ILE A 324 7.24 -35.06 -16.41
CA ILE A 324 7.55 -35.86 -15.23
C ILE A 324 6.29 -35.95 -14.34
N ILE A 325 5.85 -37.18 -14.08
CA ILE A 325 4.78 -37.49 -13.13
C ILE A 325 5.35 -38.44 -12.08
N ALA A 326 5.70 -37.88 -10.92
CA ALA A 326 6.37 -38.59 -9.82
C ALA A 326 5.47 -38.74 -8.58
N GLY A 327 5.49 -39.92 -7.99
CA GLY A 327 4.84 -40.20 -6.72
C GLY A 327 5.56 -39.60 -5.52
N GLY A 328 6.87 -39.34 -5.66
CA GLY A 328 7.72 -38.65 -4.70
C GLY A 328 8.30 -37.34 -5.23
N LYS A 329 9.50 -36.97 -4.77
CA LYS A 329 10.12 -35.68 -5.09
C LYS A 329 10.78 -35.68 -6.46
N VAL A 330 11.01 -34.49 -7.01
CA VAL A 330 11.74 -34.28 -8.27
C VAL A 330 12.89 -33.32 -8.05
N GLU A 331 14.11 -33.74 -8.40
CA GLU A 331 15.33 -32.96 -8.22
C GLU A 331 16.12 -32.86 -9.53
N ILE A 332 16.21 -31.64 -10.07
CA ILE A 332 16.96 -31.30 -11.28
C ILE A 332 17.80 -30.03 -11.03
N PRO A 333 18.99 -30.12 -10.41
CA PRO A 333 19.75 -28.95 -9.97
C PRO A 333 20.45 -28.19 -11.11
N GLY A 334 20.65 -28.82 -12.27
CA GLY A 334 21.24 -28.22 -13.47
C GLY A 334 20.25 -27.46 -14.34
N TYR A 335 20.58 -27.30 -15.62
CA TYR A 335 19.70 -26.65 -16.58
C TYR A 335 18.68 -27.62 -17.18
N ILE A 336 17.50 -27.10 -17.53
CA ILE A 336 16.46 -27.75 -18.34
C ILE A 336 16.34 -26.90 -19.61
N LEU A 337 16.93 -27.35 -20.70
CA LEU A 337 16.93 -26.66 -21.98
C LEU A 337 15.95 -27.31 -22.95
N ILE A 338 14.86 -26.62 -23.26
CA ILE A 338 13.83 -27.07 -24.19
C ILE A 338 14.06 -26.45 -25.57
N THR A 339 14.20 -27.30 -26.59
CA THR A 339 14.50 -26.91 -27.98
C THR A 339 13.28 -26.92 -28.89
N GLY A 340 12.15 -27.50 -28.47
CA GLY A 340 10.93 -27.58 -29.29
C GLY A 340 9.79 -28.36 -28.63
N ALA A 341 8.68 -28.46 -29.35
CA ALA A 341 7.55 -29.36 -29.06
C ALA A 341 7.70 -30.67 -29.84
N ASP A 342 6.94 -31.72 -29.48
CA ASP A 342 6.84 -32.95 -30.27
C ASP A 342 5.43 -33.15 -30.85
N PRO A 343 5.18 -32.76 -32.12
CA PRO A 343 3.89 -32.90 -32.76
C PRO A 343 3.38 -34.35 -32.89
N GLN A 344 4.26 -35.34 -32.80
CA GLN A 344 3.92 -36.74 -33.02
C GLN A 344 3.49 -37.43 -31.73
N PHE A 345 4.31 -37.34 -30.68
CA PHE A 345 4.11 -38.08 -29.43
C PHE A 345 4.05 -37.20 -28.17
N GLY A 346 4.03 -35.86 -28.31
CA GLY A 346 3.92 -34.94 -27.18
C GLY A 346 2.67 -35.18 -26.32
N LEU A 347 2.78 -34.89 -25.02
CA LEU A 347 1.67 -35.08 -24.08
C LEU A 347 0.62 -33.97 -24.22
N GLY A 348 -0.65 -34.35 -24.28
CA GLY A 348 -1.78 -33.42 -24.23
C GLY A 348 -2.73 -33.80 -23.10
N GLU A 349 -2.84 -32.97 -22.06
CA GLU A 349 -3.68 -33.25 -20.88
C GLU A 349 -4.30 -31.97 -20.32
N THR A 350 -5.54 -32.06 -19.82
CA THR A 350 -6.16 -30.99 -19.02
C THR A 350 -5.99 -31.31 -17.54
N ILE A 351 -5.43 -30.37 -16.79
CA ILE A 351 -5.27 -30.49 -15.34
C ILE A 351 -6.02 -29.38 -14.59
N THR A 352 -6.37 -29.62 -13.34
CA THR A 352 -7.00 -28.63 -12.45
C THR A 352 -5.98 -28.20 -11.38
N LEU A 353 -5.73 -26.90 -11.29
CA LEU A 353 -4.85 -26.30 -10.28
C LEU A 353 -5.53 -26.26 -8.91
N SER A 354 -4.77 -26.01 -7.85
CA SER A 354 -5.29 -25.79 -6.50
C SER A 354 -6.29 -24.63 -6.40
N SER A 355 -6.24 -23.69 -7.35
CA SER A 355 -7.21 -22.60 -7.50
C SER A 355 -8.59 -23.04 -8.03
N GLY A 356 -8.70 -24.26 -8.55
CA GLY A 356 -9.88 -24.75 -9.29
C GLY A 356 -9.84 -24.42 -10.79
N GLN A 357 -8.86 -23.64 -11.25
CA GLN A 357 -8.67 -23.33 -12.67
C GLN A 357 -8.23 -24.57 -13.44
N GLN A 358 -8.89 -24.84 -14.57
CA GLN A 358 -8.43 -25.84 -15.53
C GLN A 358 -7.42 -25.25 -16.50
N ILE A 359 -6.32 -25.96 -16.74
CA ILE A 359 -5.30 -25.60 -17.71
C ILE A 359 -5.01 -26.78 -18.63
N ASN A 360 -4.69 -26.49 -19.89
CA ASN A 360 -4.22 -27.49 -20.84
C ASN A 360 -2.70 -27.47 -20.90
N ILE A 361 -2.11 -28.65 -20.79
CA ILE A 361 -0.73 -28.98 -21.09
C ILE A 361 -0.72 -29.52 -22.53
N ASP A 362 0.04 -28.88 -23.41
CA ASP A 362 0.07 -29.19 -24.85
C ASP A 362 1.52 -29.28 -25.35
N GLY A 363 2.22 -30.34 -24.94
CA GLY A 363 3.57 -30.66 -25.43
C GLY A 363 3.63 -30.94 -26.93
N LYS A 364 2.47 -31.17 -27.59
CA LYS A 364 2.42 -31.44 -29.03
C LYS A 364 2.68 -30.20 -29.87
N ASN A 365 2.02 -29.11 -29.52
CA ASN A 365 2.10 -27.88 -30.31
C ASN A 365 2.94 -26.80 -29.62
N LYS A 366 3.24 -26.95 -28.33
CA LYS A 366 3.99 -25.96 -27.54
C LYS A 366 5.11 -26.63 -26.76
N PRO A 367 6.34 -26.12 -26.87
CA PRO A 367 7.43 -26.53 -25.98
C PRO A 367 6.97 -26.43 -24.52
N THR A 368 7.12 -27.51 -23.74
CA THR A 368 6.55 -27.57 -22.39
C THR A 368 7.53 -28.18 -21.38
N VAL A 369 7.54 -27.67 -20.15
CA VAL A 369 8.06 -28.36 -18.97
C VAL A 369 6.90 -28.63 -18.03
N ASP A 370 6.59 -29.88 -17.78
CA ASP A 370 5.52 -30.34 -16.89
C ASP A 370 6.12 -31.25 -15.82
N ILE A 371 6.26 -30.73 -14.61
CA ILE A 371 6.82 -31.47 -13.48
C ILE A 371 5.76 -31.56 -12.38
N ARG A 372 5.36 -32.80 -12.08
CA ARG A 372 4.39 -33.14 -11.06
C ARG A 372 5.03 -34.04 -10.02
N ALA A 373 4.99 -33.64 -8.74
CA ALA A 373 5.59 -34.38 -7.63
C ALA A 373 4.56 -34.73 -6.55
N GLY A 374 4.83 -35.78 -5.78
CA GLY A 374 3.95 -36.23 -4.71
C GLY A 374 2.56 -36.67 -5.18
N VAL A 375 2.45 -37.16 -6.41
CA VAL A 375 1.17 -37.58 -7.02
C VAL A 375 0.73 -38.92 -6.40
N SER A 376 -0.57 -39.08 -6.13
CA SER A 376 -1.11 -40.33 -5.60
C SER A 376 -0.78 -41.50 -6.54
N PRO A 377 -0.35 -42.67 -6.04
CA PRO A 377 0.02 -43.83 -6.86
C PRO A 377 -1.02 -44.20 -7.93
N ASP A 378 -2.31 -44.13 -7.60
CA ASP A 378 -3.42 -44.45 -8.51
C ASP A 378 -3.53 -43.46 -9.70
N SER A 379 -2.90 -42.29 -9.60
CA SER A 379 -2.90 -41.21 -10.59
C SER A 379 -1.61 -41.10 -11.41
N ILE A 380 -0.56 -41.89 -11.10
CA ILE A 380 0.67 -41.97 -11.91
C ILE A 380 0.40 -42.61 -13.26
N GLY A 381 -0.63 -43.44 -13.36
CA GLY A 381 -0.96 -44.23 -14.55
C GLY A 381 -0.17 -45.53 -14.62
N THR A 382 -0.74 -46.51 -15.32
CA THR A 382 -0.12 -47.81 -15.56
C THR A 382 0.80 -47.76 -16.77
N PRO A 383 1.84 -48.59 -16.84
CA PRO A 383 2.58 -48.77 -18.09
C PRO A 383 1.62 -49.39 -19.11
N PHE A 384 1.21 -48.61 -20.12
CA PHE A 384 0.23 -49.05 -21.12
C PHE A 384 0.85 -50.13 -22.02
N PHE A 385 0.13 -51.23 -22.28
CA PHE A 385 0.50 -52.26 -23.26
C PHE A 385 -0.71 -52.63 -24.13
N GLN A 386 -0.57 -52.67 -25.46
CA GLN A 386 -1.45 -53.49 -26.33
C GLN A 386 -0.73 -54.72 -26.93
N GLY A 387 0.54 -54.94 -26.61
CA GLY A 387 1.29 -56.14 -26.99
C GLY A 387 0.83 -57.40 -26.25
N ASN A 388 0.65 -58.50 -26.99
CA ASN A 388 0.24 -59.82 -26.48
C ASN A 388 1.17 -60.38 -25.39
N GLY A 389 0.94 -60.05 -24.12
CA GLY A 389 1.29 -60.91 -22.98
C GLY A 389 2.06 -60.30 -21.80
N ILE A 390 1.37 -60.25 -20.66
CA ILE A 390 1.85 -60.49 -19.28
C ILE A 390 2.87 -59.50 -18.66
N PHE A 391 2.52 -58.22 -18.59
CA PHE A 391 2.81 -57.43 -17.38
C PHE A 391 1.49 -57.24 -16.63
N LEU A 392 1.21 -58.09 -15.64
CA LEU A 392 0.13 -57.84 -14.70
C LEU A 392 0.56 -56.68 -13.81
N ASN A 393 -0.27 -55.64 -13.70
CA ASN A 393 -0.16 -54.58 -12.70
C ASN A 393 0.19 -55.21 -11.34
N PRO A 394 1.41 -55.03 -10.83
CA PRO A 394 1.77 -55.54 -9.51
C PRO A 394 0.86 -54.86 -8.48
N THR A 395 0.21 -55.65 -7.63
CA THR A 395 -0.78 -55.13 -6.66
C THR A 395 -0.16 -54.30 -5.53
N SER A 396 1.17 -54.25 -5.45
CA SER A 396 1.92 -53.42 -4.50
C SER A 396 3.39 -53.36 -4.88
N PHE A 397 3.95 -52.15 -5.03
CA PHE A 397 5.38 -51.93 -5.16
C PHE A 397 5.96 -51.39 -3.84
N PRO A 398 7.08 -51.94 -3.34
CA PRO A 398 7.64 -51.55 -2.06
C PRO A 398 8.75 -50.51 -2.23
N VAL A 399 8.40 -49.24 -2.41
CA VAL A 399 9.27 -48.09 -2.09
C VAL A 399 8.39 -46.93 -1.64
N THR A 400 8.79 -46.24 -0.58
CA THR A 400 8.03 -45.13 0.00
C THR A 400 8.61 -43.83 -0.54
N PRO A 401 7.87 -43.04 -1.35
CA PRO A 401 8.29 -41.70 -1.77
C PRO A 401 8.72 -40.86 -0.55
N THR A 402 9.76 -40.03 -0.71
CA THR A 402 10.39 -39.35 0.45
C THR A 402 9.68 -38.07 0.85
N SER A 403 9.35 -37.24 -0.14
CA SER A 403 8.58 -36.01 -0.01
C SER A 403 7.87 -35.69 -1.33
N ALA A 404 7.14 -34.58 -1.38
CA ALA A 404 6.54 -34.04 -2.60
C ALA A 404 7.31 -32.80 -3.11
N ASP A 405 8.59 -32.67 -2.75
CA ASP A 405 9.40 -31.51 -3.11
C ASP A 405 9.68 -31.45 -4.62
N ILE A 406 9.69 -30.23 -5.17
CA ILE A 406 10.22 -29.96 -6.51
C ILE A 406 11.37 -28.98 -6.36
N THR A 407 12.56 -29.40 -6.79
CA THR A 407 13.76 -28.57 -6.79
C THR A 407 14.32 -28.53 -8.21
N VAL A 408 14.24 -27.36 -8.84
CA VAL A 408 14.72 -27.16 -10.21
C VAL A 408 15.72 -26.01 -10.28
N GLY A 409 16.75 -26.20 -11.10
CA GLY A 409 17.67 -25.16 -11.52
C GLY A 409 17.06 -24.28 -12.61
N THR A 410 17.87 -23.91 -13.60
CA THR A 410 17.49 -22.98 -14.67
C THR A 410 16.69 -23.66 -15.78
N ILE A 411 15.50 -23.17 -16.10
CA ILE A 411 14.65 -23.60 -17.23
C ILE A 411 14.77 -22.58 -18.38
N LEU A 412 15.15 -23.04 -19.58
CA LEU A 412 15.34 -22.20 -20.77
C LEU A 412 14.64 -22.79 -21.98
N PHE A 413 14.05 -21.92 -22.80
CA PHE A 413 13.44 -22.28 -24.08
C PHE A 413 14.19 -21.62 -25.23
N ASN A 414 14.92 -22.43 -26.01
CA ASN A 414 15.76 -21.93 -27.09
C ASN A 414 15.91 -22.99 -28.18
N ALA A 415 15.56 -22.65 -29.42
CA ALA A 415 15.55 -23.61 -30.53
C ALA A 415 16.96 -24.13 -30.88
N ASP A 416 17.99 -23.31 -30.66
CA ASP A 416 19.38 -23.68 -30.93
C ASP A 416 20.21 -23.62 -29.63
N PRO A 417 20.64 -24.77 -29.07
CA PRO A 417 21.41 -24.81 -27.82
C PRO A 417 22.75 -24.05 -27.88
N PHE A 418 23.26 -23.72 -29.06
CA PHE A 418 24.52 -23.00 -29.25
C PHE A 418 24.32 -21.52 -29.60
N ASN A 419 23.07 -21.09 -29.87
CA ASN A 419 22.75 -19.70 -30.20
C ASN A 419 21.59 -19.20 -29.32
N LEU A 420 21.93 -18.50 -28.25
CA LEU A 420 20.99 -17.91 -27.29
C LEU A 420 20.07 -16.82 -27.87
N SER A 421 20.21 -16.49 -29.15
CA SER A 421 19.35 -15.52 -29.85
C SER A 421 18.07 -16.15 -30.42
N GLN A 422 17.98 -17.48 -30.50
CA GLN A 422 16.82 -18.20 -31.07
C GLN A 422 15.78 -18.63 -30.04
N LYS A 423 15.42 -17.69 -29.15
CA LYS A 423 14.47 -17.96 -28.07
C LYS A 423 13.09 -18.34 -28.62
N ILE A 424 12.46 -19.33 -28.00
CA ILE A 424 11.11 -19.80 -28.34
C ILE A 424 10.19 -19.65 -27.14
N ALA A 425 8.90 -19.46 -27.39
CA ALA A 425 7.91 -19.42 -26.33
C ALA A 425 7.56 -20.85 -25.86
N GLY A 426 7.44 -21.06 -24.54
CA GLY A 426 7.06 -22.36 -23.99
C GLY A 426 6.44 -22.29 -22.60
N ASP A 427 5.63 -23.30 -22.26
CA ASP A 427 4.88 -23.31 -21.01
C ASP A 427 5.65 -24.10 -19.92
N VAL A 428 5.59 -23.60 -18.68
CA VAL A 428 6.18 -24.26 -17.50
C VAL A 428 5.07 -24.51 -16.48
N LEU A 429 4.96 -25.75 -16.03
CA LEU A 429 4.16 -26.16 -14.90
C LEU A 429 5.05 -26.90 -13.90
N LEU A 430 5.14 -26.36 -12.70
CA LEU A 430 5.70 -27.02 -11.52
C LEU A 430 4.56 -27.17 -10.51
N THR A 431 4.14 -28.40 -10.22
CA THR A 431 3.04 -28.62 -9.28
C THR A 431 3.27 -29.83 -8.39
N ASN A 432 3.00 -29.67 -7.11
CA ASN A 432 2.79 -30.80 -6.22
C ASN A 432 1.35 -30.83 -5.71
N GLN A 433 0.41 -30.20 -6.42
CA GLN A 433 -1.03 -30.17 -6.08
C GLN A 433 -1.88 -31.01 -7.03
N TYR A 434 -1.30 -31.56 -8.10
CA TYR A 434 -2.01 -32.47 -8.99
C TYR A 434 -2.24 -33.83 -8.32
N ARG A 435 -3.51 -34.14 -8.01
CA ARG A 435 -3.93 -35.42 -7.39
C ARG A 435 -2.99 -35.83 -6.24
N PRO A 436 -2.85 -34.97 -5.21
CA PRO A 436 -1.75 -35.06 -4.26
C PRO A 436 -1.91 -36.29 -3.36
N ASN A 437 -0.80 -36.98 -3.07
CA ASN A 437 -0.72 -37.94 -1.98
C ASN A 437 -0.73 -37.17 -0.64
N PRO A 438 -1.79 -37.22 0.17
CA PRO A 438 -1.91 -36.40 1.37
C PRO A 438 -0.91 -36.76 2.49
N LEU A 439 -0.22 -37.90 2.38
CA LEU A 439 0.80 -38.33 3.34
C LEU A 439 2.16 -37.65 3.12
N LEU A 440 2.34 -36.97 1.99
CA LEU A 440 3.59 -36.30 1.64
C LEU A 440 3.43 -34.78 1.73
N GLN A 441 4.37 -34.14 2.41
CA GLN A 441 4.56 -32.70 2.33
C GLN A 441 5.62 -32.38 1.30
N GLY A 442 5.61 -31.16 0.77
CA GLY A 442 6.61 -30.75 -0.20
C GLY A 442 6.51 -29.29 -0.58
N ASN A 443 7.67 -28.69 -0.73
CA ASN A 443 7.88 -27.32 -1.18
C ASN A 443 8.25 -27.30 -2.66
N ILE A 444 8.12 -26.13 -3.29
CA ILE A 444 8.68 -25.91 -4.63
C ILE A 444 9.76 -24.84 -4.53
N THR A 445 10.96 -25.20 -4.96
CA THR A 445 12.12 -24.30 -5.02
C THR A 445 12.63 -24.19 -6.44
N ALA A 446 12.64 -22.96 -6.96
CA ALA A 446 13.29 -22.62 -8.24
C ALA A 446 14.46 -21.67 -7.95
N TYR A 447 15.66 -22.07 -8.34
CA TYR A 447 16.88 -21.29 -8.11
C TYR A 447 17.81 -21.32 -9.32
N TYR A 448 18.75 -20.37 -9.40
CA TYR A 448 19.76 -20.36 -10.45
C TYR A 448 20.97 -21.24 -10.05
N SER A 449 21.57 -21.94 -11.02
CA SER A 449 22.69 -22.85 -10.76
C SER A 449 24.08 -22.22 -10.92
N GLN A 450 24.20 -21.02 -11.53
CA GLN A 450 25.48 -20.30 -11.72
C GLN A 450 25.32 -18.78 -11.62
N ALA A 451 26.35 -18.08 -11.12
CA ALA A 451 26.32 -16.64 -10.86
C ALA A 451 26.04 -15.81 -12.13
N GLY A 452 24.85 -15.19 -12.21
CA GLY A 452 24.57 -14.13 -13.18
C GLY A 452 23.21 -14.14 -13.89
N PHE A 453 22.48 -15.27 -14.00
CA PHE A 453 21.30 -15.33 -14.89
C PHE A 453 20.19 -16.33 -14.49
N ILE A 454 19.01 -16.04 -15.07
CA ILE A 454 17.65 -16.60 -15.15
C ILE A 454 17.35 -17.97 -14.50
N ALA A 455 16.24 -18.03 -13.75
CA ALA A 455 15.65 -19.26 -13.22
C ALA A 455 14.65 -19.88 -14.20
N ILE A 456 13.79 -19.08 -14.85
CA ILE A 456 12.84 -19.54 -15.88
C ILE A 456 12.77 -18.49 -17.00
N GLU A 457 13.08 -18.85 -18.24
CA GLU A 457 12.95 -17.97 -19.42
C GLU A 457 12.05 -18.59 -20.48
N THR A 458 10.87 -18.02 -20.71
CA THR A 458 9.86 -18.53 -21.66
C THR A 458 9.53 -17.53 -22.78
N GLY A 459 10.28 -16.44 -22.86
CA GLY A 459 10.04 -15.33 -23.78
C GLY A 459 10.61 -15.53 -25.19
N SER A 460 9.85 -15.14 -26.21
CA SER A 460 10.33 -14.99 -27.60
C SER A 460 10.22 -13.53 -28.06
N VAL A 461 10.40 -13.27 -29.36
CA VAL A 461 10.11 -11.95 -29.94
C VAL A 461 8.61 -11.65 -29.90
N ASP A 462 7.77 -12.62 -30.24
CA ASP A 462 6.34 -12.36 -30.47
C ASP A 462 5.45 -12.73 -29.28
N SER A 463 5.88 -13.66 -28.43
CA SER A 463 5.10 -14.16 -27.29
C SER A 463 5.96 -14.60 -26.12
N GLY A 464 5.51 -14.36 -24.90
CA GLY A 464 5.94 -15.03 -23.69
C GLY A 464 5.14 -16.31 -23.46
N GLY A 465 5.78 -17.32 -22.85
CA GLY A 465 5.14 -18.58 -22.48
C GLY A 465 4.72 -18.60 -21.01
N ARG A 466 3.66 -19.33 -20.69
CA ARG A 466 3.03 -19.27 -19.36
C ARG A 466 3.84 -20.02 -18.31
N VAL A 467 3.97 -19.46 -17.10
CA VAL A 467 4.66 -20.11 -15.97
C VAL A 467 3.69 -20.32 -14.82
N ILE A 468 3.59 -21.55 -14.33
CA ILE A 468 2.70 -21.93 -13.23
C ILE A 468 3.51 -22.69 -12.18
N ILE A 469 3.45 -22.21 -10.95
CA ILE A 469 4.05 -22.84 -9.79
C ILE A 469 2.95 -23.03 -8.75
N ASP A 470 2.53 -24.28 -8.51
CA ASP A 470 1.38 -24.62 -7.67
C ASP A 470 1.78 -25.61 -6.56
N SER A 471 2.05 -25.08 -5.38
CA SER A 471 2.55 -25.79 -4.21
C SER A 471 1.48 -26.02 -3.14
N ARG A 472 1.51 -27.20 -2.53
CA ARG A 472 0.70 -27.56 -1.36
C ARG A 472 1.27 -27.05 -0.04
N ASP A 473 2.48 -26.51 -0.07
CA ASP A 473 3.16 -25.94 1.10
C ASP A 473 3.88 -24.65 0.66
N GLN A 474 5.21 -24.53 0.82
CA GLN A 474 5.95 -23.30 0.54
C GLN A 474 6.38 -23.19 -0.93
N ILE A 475 6.57 -21.94 -1.38
CA ILE A 475 7.30 -21.63 -2.63
C ILE A 475 8.48 -20.72 -2.32
N THR A 476 9.66 -21.07 -2.83
CA THR A 476 10.84 -20.19 -2.81
C THR A 476 11.35 -19.97 -4.23
N ILE A 477 11.47 -18.71 -4.63
CA ILE A 477 12.05 -18.32 -5.92
C ILE A 477 13.29 -17.46 -5.66
N ARG A 478 14.41 -17.88 -6.23
CA ARG A 478 15.70 -17.17 -6.21
C ARG A 478 16.19 -17.03 -7.65
N GLY A 479 15.91 -15.90 -8.30
CA GLY A 479 16.34 -15.62 -9.68
C GLY A 479 15.26 -14.98 -10.55
N ILE A 480 15.48 -14.98 -11.87
CA ILE A 480 14.57 -14.33 -12.83
C ILE A 480 13.55 -15.34 -13.33
N VAL A 481 12.27 -14.99 -13.31
CA VAL A 481 11.18 -15.64 -14.06
C VAL A 481 10.76 -14.65 -15.14
N ASP A 482 11.26 -14.85 -16.37
CA ASP A 482 11.02 -13.97 -17.51
C ASP A 482 10.08 -14.64 -18.52
N SER A 483 8.86 -14.12 -18.59
CA SER A 483 7.81 -14.47 -19.54
C SER A 483 7.45 -13.26 -20.40
N SER A 484 8.37 -12.31 -20.58
CA SER A 484 8.18 -11.18 -21.48
C SER A 484 8.35 -11.57 -22.97
N ALA A 485 7.67 -10.85 -23.85
CA ALA A 485 7.95 -10.80 -25.28
C ALA A 485 8.83 -9.59 -25.59
N SER A 486 9.90 -9.79 -26.36
CA SER A 486 10.88 -8.74 -26.67
C SER A 486 10.47 -7.84 -27.84
N GLY A 487 9.55 -8.30 -28.70
CA GLY A 487 9.06 -7.56 -29.86
C GLY A 487 8.14 -6.41 -29.52
N LYS A 488 8.08 -5.41 -30.40
CA LYS A 488 7.32 -4.17 -30.17
C LYS A 488 5.84 -4.42 -29.84
N ILE A 489 5.18 -5.36 -30.51
CA ILE A 489 3.75 -5.67 -30.30
C ILE A 489 3.53 -7.04 -29.66
N GLY A 490 4.60 -7.67 -29.16
CA GLY A 490 4.56 -9.02 -28.62
C GLY A 490 3.72 -9.13 -27.36
N LYS A 491 3.20 -10.33 -27.08
CA LYS A 491 2.32 -10.62 -25.94
C LYS A 491 3.10 -11.27 -24.80
N GLY A 492 3.12 -10.69 -23.61
CA GLY A 492 3.69 -11.32 -22.42
C GLY A 492 2.89 -12.55 -21.99
N GLY A 493 3.55 -13.55 -21.41
CA GLY A 493 2.89 -14.71 -20.83
C GLY A 493 2.51 -14.48 -19.37
N ASP A 494 1.54 -15.24 -18.89
CA ASP A 494 1.08 -15.16 -17.49
C ASP A 494 2.00 -15.94 -16.56
N VAL A 495 2.22 -15.40 -15.35
CA VAL A 495 2.93 -16.07 -14.25
C VAL A 495 1.97 -16.26 -13.08
N LEU A 496 1.69 -17.51 -12.72
CA LEU A 496 0.81 -17.90 -11.62
C LEU A 496 1.63 -18.60 -10.53
N ILE A 497 1.61 -18.06 -9.32
CA ILE A 497 2.34 -18.60 -8.15
C ILE A 497 1.33 -18.85 -7.04
N TYR A 498 0.97 -20.11 -6.82
CA TYR A 498 -0.02 -20.53 -5.83
C TYR A 498 0.62 -21.42 -4.78
N SER A 499 0.50 -21.05 -3.52
CA SER A 499 0.96 -21.81 -2.37
C SER A 499 -0.13 -21.89 -1.30
N ALA A 500 -0.25 -23.05 -0.65
CA ALA A 500 -1.07 -23.14 0.57
C ALA A 500 -0.30 -22.60 1.80
N GLY A 501 1.04 -22.61 1.74
CA GLY A 501 1.96 -22.04 2.73
C GLY A 501 2.45 -20.64 2.33
N ASP A 502 3.67 -20.29 2.72
CA ASP A 502 4.26 -18.98 2.42
C ASP A 502 4.98 -19.00 1.07
N THR A 503 4.98 -17.84 0.41
CA THR A 503 5.75 -17.59 -0.81
C THR A 503 6.87 -16.60 -0.49
N SER A 504 8.11 -17.01 -0.75
CA SER A 504 9.31 -16.19 -0.57
C SER A 504 9.96 -15.88 -1.91
N LEU A 505 9.96 -14.60 -2.27
CA LEU A 505 10.63 -14.03 -3.43
C LEU A 505 11.90 -13.33 -2.94
N LEU A 506 13.06 -13.96 -3.15
CA LEU A 506 14.33 -13.55 -2.57
C LEU A 506 15.32 -13.20 -3.66
N GLY A 507 15.54 -11.90 -3.89
CA GLY A 507 16.33 -11.42 -5.03
C GLY A 507 15.70 -11.81 -6.38
N ALA A 508 14.38 -12.08 -6.40
CA ALA A 508 13.70 -12.61 -7.56
C ALA A 508 13.30 -11.48 -8.53
N GLN A 509 13.29 -11.77 -9.83
CA GLN A 509 12.76 -10.85 -10.85
C GLN A 509 11.69 -11.55 -11.67
N ILE A 510 10.42 -11.29 -11.39
CA ILE A 510 9.29 -11.84 -12.15
C ILE A 510 8.88 -10.80 -13.18
N LYS A 511 9.03 -11.10 -14.47
CA LYS A 511 8.87 -10.16 -15.58
C LYS A 511 7.89 -10.70 -16.62
N VAL A 512 6.87 -9.91 -16.93
CA VAL A 512 5.87 -10.18 -17.96
C VAL A 512 5.57 -8.93 -18.82
N ALA A 513 6.30 -7.84 -18.60
CA ALA A 513 6.13 -6.59 -19.34
C ALA A 513 6.40 -6.79 -20.83
N SER A 514 5.51 -6.33 -21.71
CA SER A 514 5.57 -6.60 -23.16
C SER A 514 4.80 -5.53 -23.95
N GLY A 515 4.76 -5.60 -25.28
CA GLY A 515 3.90 -4.71 -26.08
C GLY A 515 2.40 -4.87 -25.80
N GLN A 516 2.01 -6.07 -25.37
CA GLN A 516 0.73 -6.42 -24.77
C GLN A 516 1.07 -7.24 -23.53
N GLY A 517 0.92 -6.69 -22.33
CA GLY A 517 1.50 -7.28 -21.10
C GLY A 517 0.87 -8.63 -20.70
N GLY A 518 1.62 -9.45 -19.95
CA GLY A 518 1.10 -10.63 -19.25
C GLY A 518 0.67 -10.32 -17.81
N ASN A 519 -0.02 -11.25 -17.14
CA ASN A 519 -0.44 -11.10 -15.75
C ASN A 519 0.55 -11.75 -14.77
N ILE A 520 0.70 -11.18 -13.57
CA ILE A 520 1.40 -11.82 -12.44
C ILE A 520 0.39 -12.05 -11.31
N ASN A 521 0.09 -13.31 -11.00
CA ASN A 521 -0.86 -13.69 -9.97
C ASN A 521 -0.17 -14.48 -8.86
N VAL A 522 -0.20 -13.96 -7.63
CA VAL A 522 0.35 -14.64 -6.45
C VAL A 522 -0.78 -14.91 -5.46
N LYS A 523 -0.95 -16.18 -5.06
CA LYS A 523 -1.87 -16.59 -3.99
C LYS A 523 -1.08 -17.38 -2.96
N ALA A 524 -1.07 -16.93 -1.71
CA ALA A 524 -0.29 -17.55 -0.64
C ALA A 524 -0.91 -17.30 0.74
N LYS A 525 -0.42 -18.02 1.75
CA LYS A 525 -0.70 -17.70 3.16
C LYS A 525 -0.02 -16.39 3.56
N ASN A 526 1.30 -16.34 3.47
CA ASN A 526 2.11 -15.13 3.59
C ASN A 526 2.95 -14.90 2.32
N LEU A 527 3.28 -13.65 2.03
CA LEU A 527 4.15 -13.27 0.93
C LEU A 527 5.30 -12.40 1.44
N ASN A 528 6.54 -12.88 1.25
CA ASN A 528 7.76 -12.11 1.51
C ASN A 528 8.43 -11.76 0.18
N VAL A 529 8.53 -10.46 -0.12
CA VAL A 529 9.19 -9.91 -1.31
C VAL A 529 10.39 -9.10 -0.84
N SER A 530 11.59 -9.68 -0.97
CA SER A 530 12.83 -9.10 -0.45
C SER A 530 13.85 -8.94 -1.57
N GLY A 531 14.36 -7.71 -1.78
CA GLY A 531 15.33 -7.42 -2.85
C GLY A 531 14.85 -7.78 -4.26
N SER A 532 13.55 -7.81 -4.49
CA SER A 532 12.92 -8.43 -5.66
C SER A 532 12.18 -7.42 -6.55
N LEU A 533 11.93 -7.81 -7.80
CA LEU A 533 11.17 -7.06 -8.81
C LEU A 533 10.01 -7.89 -9.33
N LEU A 534 8.78 -7.39 -9.25
CA LEU A 534 7.63 -7.92 -9.99
C LEU A 534 7.25 -6.88 -11.04
N GLN A 535 7.39 -7.20 -12.32
CA GLN A 535 7.24 -6.25 -13.41
C GLN A 535 6.27 -6.75 -14.47
N ALA A 536 5.07 -6.18 -14.47
CA ALA A 536 4.14 -6.21 -15.59
C ALA A 536 4.19 -4.84 -16.31
N GLY A 537 3.17 -4.53 -17.11
CA GLY A 537 3.12 -3.25 -17.84
C GLY A 537 3.59 -3.35 -19.29
N ILE A 538 3.93 -2.19 -19.85
CA ILE A 538 4.42 -2.07 -21.22
C ILE A 538 5.93 -1.85 -21.22
N GLY A 539 6.66 -2.70 -21.93
CA GLY A 539 8.12 -2.63 -22.01
C GLY A 539 8.65 -1.36 -22.69
N GLN A 540 9.93 -1.07 -22.48
CA GLN A 540 10.58 0.13 -23.03
C GLN A 540 10.58 0.11 -24.56
N GLY A 541 10.04 1.16 -25.20
CA GLY A 541 9.91 1.24 -26.66
C GLY A 541 8.90 0.26 -27.28
N GLN A 542 8.15 -0.48 -26.46
CA GLN A 542 7.16 -1.45 -26.90
C GLN A 542 5.73 -0.86 -26.87
N GLY A 543 4.77 -1.63 -27.38
CA GLY A 543 3.35 -1.32 -27.43
C GLY A 543 2.92 -0.51 -28.65
N PHE A 544 1.61 -0.25 -28.71
CA PHE A 544 0.88 0.51 -29.71
C PHE A 544 -0.35 1.14 -29.07
N GLU A 545 -0.98 2.14 -29.70
CA GLU A 545 -2.06 2.96 -29.10
C GLU A 545 -3.28 2.17 -28.59
N GLY A 546 -3.54 0.97 -29.11
CA GLY A 546 -4.60 0.07 -28.64
C GLY A 546 -4.15 -1.05 -27.71
N GLY A 547 -2.86 -1.15 -27.38
CA GLY A 547 -2.32 -2.16 -26.49
C GLY A 547 -2.75 -1.92 -25.04
N GLU A 548 -2.95 -3.01 -24.29
CA GLU A 548 -3.23 -2.97 -22.85
C GLU A 548 -2.21 -3.87 -22.14
N ALA A 549 -1.73 -3.45 -20.96
CA ALA A 549 -0.89 -4.30 -20.13
C ALA A 549 -1.71 -5.23 -19.22
N GLY A 550 -1.12 -6.35 -18.83
CA GLY A 550 -1.70 -7.27 -17.85
C GLY A 550 -1.62 -6.75 -16.42
N GLU A 551 -2.32 -7.44 -15.51
CA GLU A 551 -2.49 -7.07 -14.11
C GLU A 551 -1.41 -7.71 -13.23
N ILE A 552 -1.16 -7.10 -12.07
CA ILE A 552 -0.44 -7.75 -10.95
C ILE A 552 -1.46 -7.95 -9.84
N LYS A 553 -1.73 -9.20 -9.46
CA LYS A 553 -2.67 -9.56 -8.40
C LYS A 553 -1.99 -10.35 -7.30
N LEU A 554 -2.03 -9.83 -6.06
CA LEU A 554 -1.55 -10.50 -4.86
C LEU A 554 -2.75 -10.81 -3.96
N ASP A 555 -3.13 -12.08 -3.85
CA ASP A 555 -4.22 -12.57 -3.00
C ASP A 555 -3.65 -13.36 -1.80
N ILE A 556 -3.36 -12.65 -0.71
CA ILE A 556 -2.61 -13.15 0.45
C ILE A 556 -3.53 -13.31 1.67
N ALA A 557 -3.45 -14.45 2.35
CA ALA A 557 -4.35 -14.77 3.45
C ALA A 557 -4.00 -14.06 4.77
N GLU A 558 -2.71 -13.80 5.01
CA GLU A 558 -2.23 -13.23 6.27
C GLU A 558 -1.36 -12.01 6.02
N ASN A 559 -0.05 -12.14 5.80
CA ASN A 559 0.84 -10.99 5.77
C ASN A 559 1.58 -10.87 4.44
N THR A 560 1.66 -9.64 3.93
CA THR A 560 2.51 -9.25 2.81
C THR A 560 3.60 -8.32 3.30
N VAL A 561 4.87 -8.72 3.18
CA VAL A 561 6.04 -7.89 3.46
C VAL A 561 6.76 -7.61 2.16
N ILE A 562 6.91 -6.32 1.83
CA ILE A 562 7.70 -5.84 0.70
C ILE A 562 8.87 -5.05 1.27
N ASP A 563 10.07 -5.61 1.13
CA ASP A 563 11.32 -5.07 1.66
C ASP A 563 12.30 -4.83 0.51
N THR A 564 12.78 -3.59 0.36
CA THR A 564 13.83 -3.25 -0.62
C THR A 564 13.47 -3.76 -2.03
N SER A 565 12.19 -3.69 -2.39
CA SER A 565 11.63 -4.35 -3.58
C SER A 565 10.72 -3.43 -4.39
N LEU A 566 10.53 -3.74 -5.67
CA LEU A 566 9.69 -2.98 -6.59
C LEU A 566 8.61 -3.87 -7.20
N ILE A 567 7.35 -3.48 -7.05
CA ILE A 567 6.23 -4.00 -7.84
C ILE A 567 5.87 -2.92 -8.86
N ALA A 568 6.01 -3.20 -10.15
CA ALA A 568 5.87 -2.25 -11.23
C ALA A 568 4.86 -2.75 -12.28
N ASN A 569 3.79 -1.98 -12.51
CA ASN A 569 2.82 -2.21 -13.58
C ASN A 569 2.54 -0.91 -14.35
N GLY A 570 3.59 -0.36 -14.95
CA GLY A 570 3.57 0.95 -15.62
C GLY A 570 3.87 0.87 -17.12
N ILE A 571 3.83 2.01 -17.80
CA ILE A 571 4.30 2.14 -19.19
C ILE A 571 5.72 2.71 -19.14
N LEU A 572 6.70 1.91 -19.55
CA LEU A 572 8.12 2.30 -19.55
C LEU A 572 8.45 3.34 -20.64
N PRO A 573 9.64 3.97 -20.61
CA PRO A 573 9.97 5.06 -21.52
C PRO A 573 9.86 4.65 -22.99
N PHE A 574 9.35 5.56 -23.82
CA PHE A 574 9.07 5.33 -25.25
C PHE A 574 8.03 4.23 -25.53
N GLY A 575 7.43 3.64 -24.49
CA GLY A 575 6.31 2.73 -24.64
C GLY A 575 5.04 3.46 -25.10
N THR A 576 4.13 2.76 -25.77
CA THR A 576 2.83 3.30 -26.19
C THR A 576 1.74 2.27 -25.89
N ALA A 577 0.68 2.65 -25.20
CA ALA A 577 -0.48 1.82 -24.93
C ALA A 577 -1.71 2.69 -24.74
N LYS A 578 -2.88 2.05 -24.73
CA LYS A 578 -4.12 2.70 -24.26
C LYS A 578 -4.04 2.94 -22.76
N LYS A 579 -3.73 1.89 -22.00
CA LYS A 579 -3.59 1.92 -20.54
C LYS A 579 -2.66 0.83 -20.02
N SER A 580 -2.05 1.07 -18.87
CA SER A 580 -1.40 0.03 -18.07
C SER A 580 -2.43 -0.82 -17.32
N GLY A 581 -2.03 -2.01 -16.88
CA GLY A 581 -2.88 -2.90 -16.09
C GLY A 581 -2.97 -2.46 -14.63
N ALA A 582 -3.96 -2.98 -13.91
CA ALA A 582 -4.12 -2.68 -12.49
C ALA A 582 -3.11 -3.45 -11.62
N THR A 583 -2.80 -2.89 -10.46
CA THR A 583 -2.10 -3.60 -9.37
C THR A 583 -3.08 -3.78 -8.21
N ILE A 584 -3.40 -5.03 -7.88
CA ILE A 584 -4.41 -5.40 -6.90
C ILE A 584 -3.73 -6.19 -5.77
N ILE A 585 -3.83 -5.71 -4.54
CA ILE A 585 -3.25 -6.35 -3.35
C ILE A 585 -4.35 -6.60 -2.32
N ASN A 586 -4.73 -7.85 -2.14
CA ASN A 586 -5.61 -8.31 -1.07
C ASN A 586 -4.76 -9.02 -0.02
N THR A 587 -4.74 -8.54 1.21
CA THR A 587 -3.93 -9.14 2.28
C THR A 587 -4.58 -9.02 3.66
N GLY A 588 -4.06 -9.70 4.67
CA GLY A 588 -4.37 -9.39 6.06
C GLY A 588 -3.65 -8.11 6.47
N ASN A 589 -2.32 -8.10 6.49
CA ASN A 589 -1.51 -6.91 6.76
C ASN A 589 -0.51 -6.64 5.62
N LEU A 590 -0.21 -5.37 5.36
CA LEU A 590 0.77 -4.95 4.35
C LEU A 590 1.87 -4.11 5.00
N SER A 591 3.13 -4.49 4.78
CA SER A 591 4.30 -3.74 5.24
C SER A 591 5.20 -3.37 4.06
N LEU A 592 5.40 -2.06 3.80
CA LEU A 592 6.37 -1.55 2.82
C LEU A 592 7.53 -0.88 3.55
N ILE A 593 8.70 -1.50 3.51
CA ILE A 593 9.87 -1.06 4.28
C ILE A 593 11.11 -0.89 3.40
N ASN A 594 12.08 -0.13 3.92
CA ASN A 594 13.40 0.05 3.31
C ASN A 594 13.37 0.48 1.83
N GLY A 595 12.47 1.40 1.47
CA GLY A 595 12.38 1.96 0.13
C GLY A 595 11.60 1.08 -0.85
N ALA A 596 10.79 0.15 -0.35
CA ALA A 596 9.88 -0.67 -1.13
C ALA A 596 8.84 0.17 -1.88
N LYS A 597 8.56 -0.17 -3.14
CA LYS A 597 7.64 0.58 -4.00
C LYS A 597 6.61 -0.32 -4.67
N VAL A 598 5.35 0.13 -4.69
CA VAL A 598 4.26 -0.39 -5.53
C VAL A 598 3.89 0.70 -6.52
N ASN A 599 4.15 0.48 -7.80
CA ASN A 599 4.24 1.52 -8.80
C ASN A 599 3.47 1.15 -10.08
N SER A 600 2.58 2.02 -10.55
CA SER A 600 1.88 1.88 -11.83
C SER A 600 2.12 3.09 -12.75
N ASN A 601 3.23 3.80 -12.56
CA ASN A 601 3.57 5.05 -13.22
C ASN A 601 3.69 4.89 -14.75
N THR A 602 3.25 5.91 -15.49
CA THR A 602 3.44 6.01 -16.94
C THR A 602 4.56 7.00 -17.27
N THR A 603 5.59 6.55 -17.98
CA THR A 603 6.69 7.36 -18.54
C THR A 603 6.66 7.44 -20.06
N GLY A 604 5.87 6.58 -20.70
CA GLY A 604 5.54 6.61 -22.12
C GLY A 604 4.14 7.17 -22.38
N LYS A 605 3.53 6.80 -23.51
CA LYS A 605 2.18 7.22 -23.88
C LYS A 605 1.14 6.17 -23.48
N GLY A 606 0.10 6.59 -22.76
CA GLY A 606 -1.01 5.77 -22.26
C GLY A 606 -1.34 6.06 -20.80
N GLU A 607 -2.56 5.72 -20.39
CA GLU A 607 -3.02 5.90 -19.00
C GLU A 607 -2.25 4.99 -18.03
N ALA A 608 -1.89 5.52 -16.86
CA ALA A 608 -1.30 4.74 -15.78
C ALA A 608 -2.32 3.77 -15.17
N GLY A 609 -1.81 2.65 -14.64
CA GLY A 609 -2.66 1.60 -14.06
C GLY A 609 -3.19 2.00 -12.69
N ALA A 610 -4.43 1.61 -12.37
CA ALA A 610 -4.98 1.81 -11.03
C ALA A 610 -4.29 0.91 -10.00
N ILE A 611 -4.17 1.39 -8.76
CA ILE A 611 -3.67 0.60 -7.62
C ILE A 611 -4.80 0.40 -6.61
N GLN A 612 -5.14 -0.84 -6.31
CA GLN A 612 -6.20 -1.22 -5.39
C GLN A 612 -5.63 -2.09 -4.27
N ILE A 613 -5.70 -1.62 -3.03
CA ILE A 613 -5.18 -2.34 -1.86
C ILE A 613 -6.30 -2.55 -0.86
N THR A 614 -6.54 -3.80 -0.47
CA THR A 614 -7.45 -4.17 0.61
C THR A 614 -6.67 -4.98 1.64
N ALA A 615 -6.40 -4.38 2.80
CA ALA A 615 -5.75 -5.02 3.94
C ALA A 615 -6.77 -5.19 5.09
N ARG A 616 -7.08 -6.42 5.52
CA ARG A 616 -8.05 -6.64 6.60
C ARG A 616 -7.61 -6.03 7.95
N GLY A 617 -6.30 -6.00 8.20
CA GLY A 617 -5.65 -5.39 9.35
C GLY A 617 -4.97 -4.07 8.95
N SER A 618 -3.68 -3.92 9.21
CA SER A 618 -2.96 -2.64 9.03
C SER A 618 -2.11 -2.58 7.76
N ILE A 619 -1.92 -1.35 7.26
CA ILE A 619 -0.90 -0.99 6.27
C ILE A 619 0.14 -0.11 6.97
N THR A 620 1.40 -0.54 6.95
CA THR A 620 2.52 0.21 7.53
C THR A 620 3.57 0.49 6.45
N MET A 621 3.96 1.75 6.31
CA MET A 621 4.96 2.19 5.35
C MET A 621 6.03 3.02 6.04
N THR A 622 7.31 2.65 5.88
CA THR A 622 8.44 3.40 6.45
C THR A 622 9.43 3.78 5.38
N GLY A 623 9.74 5.07 5.24
CA GLY A 623 10.44 5.65 4.07
C GLY A 623 11.97 5.80 4.15
N ASN A 624 12.69 5.11 5.02
CA ASN A 624 14.13 5.34 5.18
C ASN A 624 15.00 4.24 4.54
N SER A 625 15.37 4.41 3.26
CA SER A 625 16.46 3.65 2.61
C SER A 625 17.51 4.58 2.01
N PRO A 626 18.79 4.49 2.43
CA PRO A 626 19.88 5.27 1.84
C PRO A 626 20.12 5.00 0.35
N LEU A 627 19.66 3.85 -0.15
CA LEU A 627 19.93 3.39 -1.52
C LEU A 627 18.72 3.58 -2.45
N LEU A 628 17.51 3.30 -1.97
CA LEU A 628 16.30 3.27 -2.80
C LEU A 628 15.34 4.43 -2.52
N GLY A 629 15.62 5.20 -1.48
CA GLY A 629 14.83 6.32 -1.03
C GLY A 629 13.57 5.94 -0.28
N SER A 630 12.54 6.76 -0.44
CA SER A 630 11.27 6.60 0.26
C SER A 630 10.44 5.41 -0.24
N SER A 631 9.81 4.69 0.70
CA SER A 631 8.83 3.66 0.39
C SER A 631 7.56 4.33 -0.15
N ALA A 632 7.00 3.81 -1.25
CA ALA A 632 5.92 4.50 -1.95
C ALA A 632 4.87 3.58 -2.58
N ILE A 633 3.62 4.04 -2.59
CA ILE A 633 2.57 3.54 -3.48
C ILE A 633 2.31 4.64 -4.49
N SER A 634 2.57 4.42 -5.78
CA SER A 634 2.52 5.49 -6.77
C SER A 634 1.88 5.10 -8.10
N ALA A 635 1.02 5.96 -8.65
CA ALA A 635 0.35 5.77 -9.93
C ALA A 635 0.42 7.04 -10.82
N GLN A 636 1.64 7.55 -10.98
CA GLN A 636 1.92 8.88 -11.52
C GLN A 636 2.02 8.93 -13.05
N VAL A 637 1.80 10.11 -13.62
CA VAL A 637 2.31 10.47 -14.95
C VAL A 637 3.69 11.11 -14.77
N GLN A 638 4.74 10.46 -15.25
CA GLN A 638 6.11 10.97 -15.10
C GLN A 638 6.43 12.07 -16.11
N LYS A 639 7.57 12.76 -15.97
CA LYS A 639 7.96 13.94 -16.76
C LYS A 639 7.87 13.78 -18.30
N THR A 640 8.10 12.57 -18.81
CA THR A 640 8.00 12.25 -20.25
C THR A 640 6.71 11.52 -20.63
N GLY A 641 5.87 11.20 -19.65
CA GLY A 641 4.63 10.47 -19.83
C GLY A 641 3.52 11.33 -20.44
N GLU A 642 2.66 10.69 -21.21
CA GLU A 642 1.44 11.27 -21.78
C GLU A 642 0.25 10.34 -21.49
N GLY A 643 -0.74 10.79 -20.74
CA GLY A 643 -1.90 9.99 -20.33
C GLY A 643 -2.41 10.41 -18.95
N LYS A 644 -3.56 9.88 -18.53
CA LYS A 644 -4.08 10.09 -17.17
C LYS A 644 -3.28 9.29 -16.14
N GLY A 645 -3.04 9.84 -14.96
CA GLY A 645 -2.56 9.13 -13.77
C GLY A 645 -3.55 8.05 -13.32
N GLY A 646 -3.05 7.01 -12.67
CA GLY A 646 -3.88 5.92 -12.17
C GLY A 646 -4.50 6.26 -10.82
N ASP A 647 -5.76 5.88 -10.62
CA ASP A 647 -6.43 6.07 -9.33
C ASP A 647 -5.87 5.09 -8.29
N ILE A 648 -5.72 5.55 -7.04
CA ILE A 648 -5.26 4.73 -5.90
C ILE A 648 -6.42 4.57 -4.91
N THR A 649 -6.85 3.33 -4.67
CA THR A 649 -7.88 3.00 -3.67
C THR A 649 -7.32 2.09 -2.59
N ILE A 650 -7.48 2.48 -1.33
CA ILE A 650 -7.00 1.73 -0.16
C ILE A 650 -8.15 1.49 0.81
N ASN A 651 -8.38 0.24 1.18
CA ASN A 651 -9.27 -0.15 2.27
C ASN A 651 -8.46 -0.87 3.36
N THR A 652 -8.50 -0.39 4.60
CA THR A 652 -7.73 -0.98 5.71
C THR A 652 -8.40 -0.79 7.07
N SER A 653 -7.91 -1.47 8.11
CA SER A 653 -8.24 -1.09 9.49
C SER A 653 -7.44 0.14 9.92
N ASN A 654 -6.12 0.12 9.74
CA ASN A 654 -5.24 1.23 10.14
C ASN A 654 -4.19 1.50 9.07
N LEU A 655 -3.91 2.77 8.78
CA LEU A 655 -2.84 3.19 7.88
C LEU A 655 -1.79 3.99 8.64
N THR A 656 -0.52 3.65 8.48
CA THR A 656 0.60 4.40 9.07
C THR A 656 1.66 4.67 8.02
N LEU A 657 1.93 5.95 7.77
CA LEU A 657 3.00 6.46 6.91
C LEU A 657 4.02 7.20 7.76
N GLU A 658 5.25 6.70 7.80
CA GLU A 658 6.32 7.30 8.59
C GLU A 658 7.60 7.50 7.77
N LYS A 659 8.45 8.41 8.27
CA LYS A 659 9.84 8.55 7.82
C LYS A 659 9.96 8.81 6.31
N GLY A 660 9.06 9.60 5.75
CA GLY A 660 9.05 9.96 4.32
C GLY A 660 8.26 9.01 3.41
N ALA A 661 7.54 8.03 3.96
CA ALA A 661 6.68 7.16 3.16
C ALA A 661 5.53 7.93 2.47
N ASN A 662 5.25 7.61 1.20
CA ASN A 662 4.31 8.38 0.38
C ASN A 662 3.28 7.52 -0.39
N ILE A 663 2.05 8.06 -0.52
CA ILE A 663 1.02 7.57 -1.45
C ILE A 663 0.79 8.67 -2.49
N ASP A 664 1.09 8.41 -3.76
CA ASP A 664 1.28 9.47 -4.75
C ASP A 664 0.66 9.16 -6.13
N ALA A 665 -0.38 9.93 -6.50
CA ALA A 665 -1.06 9.82 -7.79
C ALA A 665 -0.75 10.99 -8.75
N SER A 666 0.28 11.80 -8.45
CA SER A 666 0.58 13.08 -9.12
C SER A 666 0.92 12.98 -10.61
N THR A 667 0.83 14.11 -11.32
CA THR A 667 1.27 14.28 -12.71
C THR A 667 2.47 15.23 -12.80
N LEU A 668 3.53 14.78 -13.45
CA LEU A 668 4.71 15.55 -13.88
C LEU A 668 4.76 15.70 -15.41
N GLY A 669 3.93 14.97 -16.15
CA GLY A 669 3.91 14.90 -17.61
C GLY A 669 2.67 15.55 -18.24
N LEU A 670 2.22 15.02 -19.38
CA LEU A 670 1.02 15.49 -20.06
C LEU A 670 -0.20 14.64 -19.68
N GLY A 671 -1.19 15.22 -19.02
CA GLY A 671 -2.42 14.57 -18.60
C GLY A 671 -2.73 14.76 -17.12
N ASP A 672 -3.99 14.56 -16.76
CA ASP A 672 -4.49 14.73 -15.39
C ASP A 672 -3.85 13.69 -14.45
N SER A 673 -3.66 14.06 -13.19
CA SER A 673 -3.23 13.12 -12.15
C SER A 673 -4.37 12.15 -11.77
N GLY A 674 -4.03 11.06 -11.07
CA GLY A 674 -5.03 10.14 -10.52
C GLY A 674 -5.65 10.66 -9.22
N SER A 675 -6.83 10.15 -8.87
CA SER A 675 -7.47 10.40 -7.58
C SER A 675 -6.98 9.41 -6.51
N ILE A 676 -7.00 9.82 -5.24
CA ILE A 676 -6.69 8.94 -4.11
C ILE A 676 -7.92 8.79 -3.22
N LYS A 677 -8.30 7.54 -2.92
CA LYS A 677 -9.38 7.22 -1.98
C LYS A 677 -8.88 6.26 -0.91
N ILE A 678 -8.94 6.67 0.35
CA ILE A 678 -8.54 5.86 1.51
C ILE A 678 -9.72 5.71 2.45
N ILE A 679 -10.11 4.47 2.73
CA ILE A 679 -11.11 4.12 3.73
C ILE A 679 -10.42 3.28 4.80
N ALA A 680 -10.22 3.87 5.97
CA ALA A 680 -9.77 3.18 7.17
C ALA A 680 -10.96 2.99 8.12
N SER A 681 -11.13 1.80 8.72
CA SER A 681 -12.12 1.61 9.80
C SER A 681 -11.59 1.98 11.19
N GLY A 682 -10.39 2.53 11.26
CA GLY A 682 -9.64 2.91 12.46
C GLY A 682 -8.77 4.13 12.16
N ASP A 683 -7.50 4.09 12.54
CA ASP A 683 -6.64 5.27 12.53
C ASP A 683 -5.84 5.44 11.24
N ILE A 684 -5.68 6.69 10.80
CA ILE A 684 -4.71 7.10 9.79
C ILE A 684 -3.66 8.00 10.43
N ASN A 685 -2.41 7.57 10.39
CA ASN A 685 -1.26 8.30 10.94
C ASN A 685 -0.29 8.65 9.81
N VAL A 686 -0.04 9.94 9.56
CA VAL A 686 0.95 10.44 8.61
C VAL A 686 1.95 11.29 9.37
N ILE A 687 3.17 10.76 9.57
CA ILE A 687 4.10 11.30 10.56
C ILE A 687 5.48 11.54 9.96
N GLY A 688 5.96 12.77 10.12
CA GLY A 688 7.35 13.13 9.93
C GLY A 688 7.78 13.26 8.47
N GLN A 689 9.09 13.16 8.29
CA GLN A 689 9.77 13.16 7.00
C GLN A 689 10.94 12.19 7.01
N SER A 690 11.53 11.93 5.84
CA SER A 690 12.76 11.16 5.75
C SER A 690 13.89 11.87 6.50
N SER A 691 14.66 11.10 7.27
CA SER A 691 15.84 11.61 7.96
C SER A 691 17.08 11.68 7.06
N LEU A 692 16.95 11.30 5.78
CA LEU A 692 18.06 11.17 4.84
C LEU A 692 18.18 12.43 3.96
N PRO A 693 19.34 13.13 3.96
CA PRO A 693 19.55 14.31 3.12
C PRO A 693 19.47 14.03 1.62
N GLN A 694 19.84 12.82 1.19
CA GLN A 694 19.79 12.41 -0.23
C GLN A 694 18.37 12.40 -0.80
N GLU A 695 17.36 12.22 0.06
CA GLU A 695 15.95 12.23 -0.29
C GLU A 695 15.34 13.63 -0.25
N ASN A 696 16.19 14.67 -0.15
CA ASN A 696 15.77 16.05 0.08
C ASN A 696 14.77 16.18 1.26
N PHE A 697 14.91 15.31 2.27
CA PHE A 697 14.01 15.25 3.42
C PHE A 697 12.53 15.10 3.03
N ALA A 698 12.22 14.20 2.09
CA ALA A 698 10.86 13.94 1.64
C ALA A 698 9.87 13.75 2.81
N GLN A 699 8.80 14.54 2.84
CA GLN A 699 7.73 14.43 3.84
C GLN A 699 6.95 13.12 3.66
N SER A 700 6.43 12.57 4.75
CA SER A 700 5.39 11.55 4.66
C SER A 700 4.09 12.18 4.19
N GLY A 701 3.44 11.60 3.19
CA GLY A 701 2.26 12.25 2.61
C GLY A 701 1.36 11.40 1.74
N ILE A 702 0.14 11.93 1.56
CA ILE A 702 -0.86 11.46 0.61
C ILE A 702 -1.04 12.58 -0.42
N THR A 703 -0.67 12.36 -1.67
CA THR A 703 -0.51 13.44 -2.65
C THR A 703 -1.11 13.13 -4.03
N SER A 704 -1.96 14.04 -4.54
CA SER A 704 -2.47 14.02 -5.91
C SER A 704 -2.21 15.40 -6.54
N GLN A 705 -1.00 15.64 -7.00
CA GLN A 705 -0.54 16.98 -7.39
C GLN A 705 -0.38 17.13 -8.90
N VAL A 706 -0.44 18.37 -9.37
CA VAL A 706 0.13 18.77 -10.66
C VAL A 706 1.51 19.37 -10.38
N GLN A 707 2.57 18.58 -10.55
CA GLN A 707 3.92 19.01 -10.20
C GLN A 707 4.56 19.90 -11.28
N SER A 708 5.78 20.38 -11.04
CA SER A 708 6.58 21.09 -12.05
C SER A 708 6.66 20.29 -13.35
N THR A 709 6.57 20.97 -14.50
CA THR A 709 6.44 20.39 -15.86
C THR A 709 5.10 19.69 -16.18
N GLY A 710 4.28 19.36 -15.19
CA GLY A 710 2.98 18.72 -15.38
C GLY A 710 1.97 19.63 -16.09
N LYS A 711 1.17 19.07 -16.98
CA LYS A 711 0.05 19.74 -17.66
C LYS A 711 -1.21 18.88 -17.60
N GLY A 712 -2.11 19.23 -16.69
CA GLY A 712 -3.33 18.48 -16.38
C GLY A 712 -3.88 18.95 -15.05
N ASN A 713 -5.01 18.41 -14.62
CA ASN A 713 -5.64 18.73 -13.34
C ASN A 713 -5.29 17.70 -12.26
N SER A 714 -5.33 18.13 -11.00
CA SER A 714 -5.27 17.22 -9.86
C SER A 714 -6.54 16.36 -9.79
N GLY A 715 -6.40 15.08 -9.40
CA GLY A 715 -7.51 14.13 -9.29
C GLY A 715 -8.23 14.17 -7.94
N GLY A 716 -7.69 14.90 -6.96
CA GLY A 716 -8.26 15.04 -5.63
C GLY A 716 -8.01 13.85 -4.69
N ILE A 717 -8.42 14.02 -3.43
CA ILE A 717 -8.16 13.08 -2.33
C ILE A 717 -9.41 12.93 -1.47
N ILE A 718 -9.82 11.69 -1.19
CA ILE A 718 -10.94 11.34 -0.31
C ILE A 718 -10.42 10.45 0.82
N ILE A 719 -10.68 10.82 2.07
CA ILE A 719 -10.25 10.09 3.26
C ILE A 719 -11.42 9.86 4.20
N ASN A 720 -11.64 8.60 4.58
CA ASN A 720 -12.54 8.19 5.64
C ASN A 720 -11.76 7.43 6.73
N ALA A 721 -11.94 7.79 8.00
CA ALA A 721 -11.27 7.15 9.15
C ALA A 721 -12.05 7.33 10.46
N SER A 722 -11.63 6.65 11.54
CA SER A 722 -12.09 6.98 12.89
C SER A 722 -11.26 8.11 13.50
N ASN A 723 -9.92 8.08 13.33
CA ASN A 723 -9.02 9.17 13.70
C ASN A 723 -8.02 9.48 12.59
N LEU A 724 -7.64 10.74 12.45
CA LEU A 724 -6.59 11.20 11.53
C LEU A 724 -5.55 12.03 12.27
N THR A 725 -4.30 11.60 12.23
CA THR A 725 -3.16 12.37 12.76
C THR A 725 -2.20 12.74 11.64
N LEU A 726 -1.98 14.05 11.45
CA LEU A 726 -0.89 14.61 10.67
C LEU A 726 0.11 15.24 11.63
N LYS A 727 1.33 14.72 11.70
CA LYS A 727 2.30 15.14 12.71
C LYS A 727 3.70 15.39 12.16
N ASP A 728 4.38 16.39 12.70
CA ASP A 728 5.80 16.71 12.48
C ASP A 728 6.17 16.80 10.98
N GLY A 729 5.28 17.40 10.17
CA GLY A 729 5.45 17.56 8.73
C GLY A 729 4.73 16.53 7.86
N GLY A 730 3.90 15.65 8.44
CA GLY A 730 2.97 14.81 7.67
C GLY A 730 1.91 15.64 6.93
N ARG A 731 1.56 15.26 5.69
CA ARG A 731 0.69 16.08 4.82
C ARG A 731 -0.34 15.30 3.99
N ILE A 732 -1.43 15.98 3.65
CA ILE A 732 -2.38 15.62 2.58
C ILE A 732 -2.39 16.78 1.58
N ASP A 733 -2.08 16.53 0.31
CA ASP A 733 -1.79 17.63 -0.63
C ASP A 733 -2.27 17.33 -2.07
N ALA A 734 -3.23 18.13 -2.54
CA ALA A 734 -3.78 18.08 -3.91
C ALA A 734 -3.40 19.30 -4.78
N SER A 735 -2.28 19.95 -4.46
CA SER A 735 -1.89 21.25 -5.03
C SER A 735 -1.37 21.17 -6.48
N THR A 736 -1.47 22.29 -7.19
CA THR A 736 -0.67 22.58 -8.40
C THR A 736 0.61 23.28 -7.98
N LEU A 737 1.74 22.59 -8.14
CA LEU A 737 3.07 23.10 -7.85
C LEU A 737 3.67 23.74 -9.09
N ALA A 738 4.56 24.70 -8.89
CA ALA A 738 5.35 25.26 -9.96
C ALA A 738 6.83 25.37 -9.58
N SER A 739 7.66 25.45 -10.61
CA SER A 739 9.10 25.66 -10.54
C SER A 739 9.41 26.96 -11.27
N THR A 740 10.41 27.70 -10.80
CA THR A 740 10.86 28.98 -11.36
C THR A 740 11.24 28.93 -12.84
N THR A 741 11.46 27.73 -13.40
CA THR A 741 11.83 27.51 -14.80
C THR A 741 10.76 26.82 -15.65
N THR A 742 9.92 25.98 -15.03
CA THR A 742 8.91 25.16 -15.73
C THR A 742 7.69 24.91 -14.85
N PRO A 743 6.70 25.81 -14.86
CA PRO A 743 5.56 25.69 -13.97
C PRO A 743 4.62 24.54 -14.35
N GLY A 744 3.98 23.94 -13.34
CA GLY A 744 2.83 23.07 -13.55
C GLY A 744 1.64 23.88 -14.09
N LYS A 745 0.79 23.25 -14.90
CA LYS A 745 -0.39 23.89 -15.53
C LYS A 745 -1.65 23.06 -15.29
N GLY A 746 -2.61 23.63 -14.56
CA GLY A 746 -3.94 23.06 -14.33
C GLY A 746 -4.45 23.32 -12.92
N ASN A 747 -5.64 22.80 -12.62
CA ASN A 747 -6.32 23.01 -11.34
C ASN A 747 -5.77 22.12 -10.23
N ALA A 748 -5.76 22.66 -9.01
CA ALA A 748 -5.56 21.89 -7.78
C ALA A 748 -6.87 21.18 -7.41
N GLY A 749 -6.78 19.99 -6.83
CA GLY A 749 -7.90 19.06 -6.70
C GLY A 749 -8.61 19.19 -5.36
N ALA A 750 -9.84 18.70 -5.30
CA ALA A 750 -10.62 18.69 -4.06
C ALA A 750 -9.99 17.76 -3.01
N VAL A 751 -10.10 18.13 -1.73
CA VAL A 751 -9.72 17.27 -0.61
C VAL A 751 -10.90 17.11 0.33
N ASP A 752 -11.46 15.90 0.40
CA ASP A 752 -12.60 15.55 1.24
C ASP A 752 -12.14 14.61 2.37
N VAL A 753 -12.24 15.07 3.62
CA VAL A 753 -11.81 14.33 4.81
C VAL A 753 -12.99 14.17 5.75
N THR A 754 -13.42 12.93 5.98
CA THR A 754 -14.51 12.58 6.91
C THR A 754 -13.99 11.62 7.97
N VAL A 755 -13.93 12.07 9.21
CA VAL A 755 -13.30 11.33 10.32
C VAL A 755 -14.24 11.28 11.51
N GLU A 756 -14.60 10.10 12.00
CA GLU A 756 -15.66 9.95 13.02
C GLU A 756 -15.34 10.70 14.34
N ASP A 757 -14.16 10.48 14.93
CA ASP A 757 -13.84 10.94 16.28
C ASP A 757 -13.01 12.23 16.28
N SER A 758 -11.77 12.18 15.76
CA SER A 758 -10.85 13.31 15.88
C SER A 758 -9.83 13.45 14.75
N ILE A 759 -9.55 14.71 14.40
CA ILE A 759 -8.46 15.11 13.50
C ILE A 759 -7.46 15.95 14.30
N LEU A 760 -6.21 15.50 14.34
CA LEU A 760 -5.08 16.24 14.92
C LEU A 760 -4.05 16.59 13.84
N ILE A 761 -3.80 17.88 13.63
CA ILE A 761 -2.75 18.38 12.73
C ILE A 761 -1.78 19.19 13.57
N THR A 762 -0.55 18.69 13.77
CA THR A 762 0.40 19.33 14.69
C THR A 762 1.85 19.28 14.26
N GLY A 763 2.56 20.38 14.52
CA GLY A 763 4.00 20.45 14.45
C GLY A 763 4.55 20.58 13.03
N GLU A 764 5.87 20.53 12.95
CA GLU A 764 6.61 20.68 11.71
C GLU A 764 7.78 19.70 11.69
N SER A 765 8.30 19.45 10.50
CA SER A 765 9.43 18.58 10.30
C SER A 765 10.74 19.19 10.77
N SER A 766 11.81 18.39 10.82
CA SER A 766 13.14 18.89 11.19
C SER A 766 13.70 19.97 10.23
N THR A 767 13.09 20.14 9.05
CA THR A 767 13.43 21.17 8.06
C THR A 767 12.45 22.35 8.04
N GLY A 768 11.49 22.39 8.97
CA GLY A 768 10.51 23.48 9.08
C GLY A 768 9.30 23.35 8.15
N ASN A 769 9.03 22.17 7.59
CA ASN A 769 7.82 21.93 6.83
C ASN A 769 6.67 21.57 7.78
N ILE A 770 5.60 22.37 7.81
CA ILE A 770 4.45 22.16 8.69
C ILE A 770 3.63 20.93 8.30
N SER A 771 2.86 20.42 9.25
CA SER A 771 1.78 19.45 8.98
C SER A 771 0.54 20.15 8.42
N GLU A 772 -0.01 19.64 7.32
CA GLU A 772 -1.09 20.34 6.61
C GLU A 772 -2.02 19.45 5.77
N ILE A 773 -3.26 19.91 5.61
CA ILE A 773 -4.17 19.53 4.52
C ILE A 773 -4.22 20.69 3.52
N SER A 774 -3.93 20.42 2.24
CA SER A 774 -3.83 21.50 1.25
C SER A 774 -4.32 21.19 -0.15
N SER A 775 -4.85 22.23 -0.80
CA SER A 775 -5.20 22.26 -2.23
C SER A 775 -4.85 23.64 -2.79
N GLN A 776 -3.57 23.87 -3.06
CA GLN A 776 -3.02 25.19 -3.36
C GLN A 776 -2.63 25.36 -4.82
N VAL A 777 -2.52 26.61 -5.26
CA VAL A 777 -1.99 26.99 -6.58
C VAL A 777 -0.70 27.77 -6.39
N LYS A 778 0.47 27.14 -6.56
CA LYS A 778 1.76 27.75 -6.19
C LYS A 778 2.34 28.69 -7.28
N THR A 779 3.41 29.40 -6.91
CA THR A 779 4.10 30.46 -7.67
C THR A 779 4.61 30.02 -9.04
N GLY A 780 4.31 30.81 -10.08
CA GLY A 780 4.77 30.55 -11.45
C GLY A 780 3.81 29.74 -12.31
N THR A 781 2.74 29.16 -11.75
CA THR A 781 1.71 28.42 -12.51
C THR A 781 1.14 29.25 -13.68
N GLU A 782 1.25 28.74 -14.91
CA GLU A 782 0.75 29.41 -16.12
C GLU A 782 -0.59 28.78 -16.56
N GLY A 783 -1.71 29.43 -16.27
CA GLY A 783 -3.06 28.93 -16.62
C GLY A 783 -4.13 29.48 -15.68
N SER A 784 -5.39 29.08 -15.85
CA SER A 784 -6.48 29.34 -14.89
C SER A 784 -6.50 28.24 -13.83
N GLY A 785 -5.38 28.00 -13.15
CA GLY A 785 -5.31 26.95 -12.13
C GLY A 785 -6.12 27.37 -10.92
N ASN A 786 -7.37 26.91 -10.82
CA ASN A 786 -8.19 27.13 -9.63
C ASN A 786 -7.94 25.99 -8.64
N SER A 787 -8.21 26.24 -7.36
CA SER A 787 -8.34 25.19 -6.35
C SER A 787 -9.80 24.79 -6.19
N ASP A 788 -10.07 23.48 -6.21
CA ASP A 788 -11.41 22.92 -6.05
C ASP A 788 -11.89 22.91 -4.58
N GLY A 789 -11.01 23.22 -3.62
CA GLY A 789 -11.37 23.41 -2.22
C GLY A 789 -11.12 22.22 -1.29
N ILE A 790 -11.51 22.38 -0.02
CA ILE A 790 -11.32 21.39 1.04
C ILE A 790 -12.61 21.26 1.86
N VAL A 791 -13.05 20.03 2.13
CA VAL A 791 -14.15 19.71 3.03
C VAL A 791 -13.63 18.82 4.16
N VAL A 792 -13.89 19.20 5.41
CA VAL A 792 -13.53 18.44 6.61
C VAL A 792 -14.76 18.22 7.47
N ASN A 793 -15.04 16.96 7.81
CA ASN A 793 -16.12 16.58 8.72
C ASN A 793 -15.57 15.72 9.85
N THR A 794 -15.80 16.09 11.10
CA THR A 794 -15.38 15.31 12.28
C THR A 794 -16.18 15.61 13.54
N SER A 795 -15.89 14.96 14.67
CA SER A 795 -16.39 15.40 15.97
C SER A 795 -15.47 16.46 16.59
N ASN A 796 -14.15 16.26 16.49
CA ASN A 796 -13.14 17.14 17.10
C ASN A 796 -12.02 17.48 16.09
N LEU A 797 -11.76 18.76 15.85
CA LEU A 797 -10.63 19.21 15.03
C LEU A 797 -9.63 20.01 15.88
N THR A 798 -8.37 19.59 15.89
CA THR A 798 -7.29 20.29 16.59
C THR A 798 -6.15 20.64 15.62
N LEU A 799 -5.87 21.92 15.47
CA LEU A 799 -4.72 22.47 14.75
C LEU A 799 -3.75 23.11 15.75
N GLU A 800 -2.59 22.49 15.94
CA GLU A 800 -1.63 22.93 16.94
C GLU A 800 -0.21 23.13 16.39
N ASN A 801 0.58 23.97 17.05
CA ASN A 801 2.02 24.10 16.79
C ASN A 801 2.37 24.30 15.29
N GLY A 802 1.57 25.10 14.57
CA GLY A 802 1.75 25.39 13.14
C GLY A 802 0.93 24.51 12.18
N GLY A 803 0.04 23.66 12.69
CA GLY A 803 -0.85 22.83 11.86
C GLY A 803 -1.80 23.66 10.99
N ALA A 804 -2.01 23.25 9.74
CA ALA A 804 -2.76 24.06 8.77
C ALA A 804 -3.77 23.30 7.90
N ILE A 805 -4.86 24.00 7.52
CA ILE A 805 -5.76 23.65 6.43
C ILE A 805 -5.79 24.81 5.44
N GLN A 806 -5.42 24.60 4.18
CA GLN A 806 -5.23 25.74 3.27
C GLN A 806 -5.47 25.51 1.77
N THR A 807 -6.03 26.53 1.11
CA THR A 807 -6.36 26.56 -0.34
C THR A 807 -5.69 27.72 -1.08
N ASN A 808 -4.60 28.25 -0.51
CA ASN A 808 -3.93 29.47 -0.98
C ASN A 808 -3.52 29.45 -2.46
N THR A 809 -3.61 30.61 -3.12
CA THR A 809 -3.10 30.86 -4.47
C THR A 809 -1.95 31.87 -4.42
N LEU A 810 -0.80 31.49 -4.98
CA LEU A 810 0.38 32.33 -5.20
C LEU A 810 0.65 32.50 -6.72
N GLY A 811 -0.21 31.95 -7.57
CA GLY A 811 -0.14 31.99 -9.03
C GLY A 811 -1.37 32.62 -9.65
N LYS A 812 -1.73 32.22 -10.87
CA LYS A 812 -2.95 32.70 -11.55
C LYS A 812 -4.10 31.69 -11.37
N GLY A 813 -5.17 32.13 -10.70
CA GLY A 813 -6.40 31.39 -10.45
C GLY A 813 -6.92 31.58 -9.02
N ASN A 814 -8.20 31.23 -8.81
CA ASN A 814 -8.87 31.43 -7.53
C ASN A 814 -8.43 30.40 -6.49
N ALA A 815 -8.31 30.84 -5.24
CA ALA A 815 -8.23 29.94 -4.10
C ALA A 815 -9.56 29.19 -3.91
N GLY A 816 -9.48 27.95 -3.44
CA GLY A 816 -10.64 27.09 -3.22
C GLY A 816 -11.36 27.44 -1.92
N SER A 817 -12.64 27.09 -1.82
CA SER A 817 -13.38 27.28 -0.56
C SER A 817 -13.00 26.21 0.46
N ILE A 818 -13.10 26.53 1.75
CA ILE A 818 -12.86 25.60 2.86
C ILE A 818 -14.16 25.45 3.66
N GLN A 819 -14.63 24.23 3.82
CA GLN A 819 -15.75 23.90 4.70
C GLN A 819 -15.27 22.96 5.81
N VAL A 820 -15.52 23.35 7.06
CA VAL A 820 -15.20 22.53 8.24
C VAL A 820 -16.45 22.34 9.09
N THR A 821 -16.85 21.10 9.28
CA THR A 821 -17.93 20.71 10.20
C THR A 821 -17.31 19.87 11.32
N ALA A 822 -17.35 20.34 12.55
CA ALA A 822 -16.97 19.56 13.73
C ALA A 822 -18.18 19.48 14.66
N THR A 823 -18.65 18.30 15.09
CA THR A 823 -19.87 18.28 15.94
C THR A 823 -19.64 18.89 17.32
N ASP A 824 -18.42 18.78 17.86
CA ASP A 824 -18.15 19.11 19.27
C ASP A 824 -17.24 20.33 19.38
N ASN A 825 -15.98 20.24 18.94
CA ASN A 825 -15.04 21.35 19.06
C ASN A 825 -14.05 21.49 17.91
N ILE A 826 -13.61 22.74 17.73
CA ILE A 826 -12.47 23.12 16.90
C ILE A 826 -11.51 23.93 17.77
N THR A 827 -10.25 23.54 17.80
CA THR A 827 -9.16 24.28 18.46
C THR A 827 -8.08 24.64 17.44
N ILE A 828 -7.70 25.92 17.37
CA ILE A 828 -6.64 26.43 16.52
C ILE A 828 -5.66 27.20 17.41
N ALA A 829 -4.50 26.60 17.72
CA ALA A 829 -3.61 27.14 18.73
C ALA A 829 -2.13 27.06 18.37
N GLY A 830 -1.39 28.10 18.75
CA GLY A 830 0.07 28.12 18.72
C GLY A 830 0.70 28.28 17.34
N GLU A 831 2.02 28.13 17.30
CA GLU A 831 2.87 28.39 16.14
C GLU A 831 3.93 27.31 15.97
N ALA A 832 4.48 27.20 14.76
CA ALA A 832 5.56 26.29 14.47
C ALA A 832 6.84 26.69 15.24
N ARG A 833 7.63 25.70 15.65
CA ARG A 833 8.79 25.86 16.54
C ARG A 833 10.01 26.47 15.85
N ILE A 834 10.24 26.16 14.58
CA ILE A 834 11.38 26.53 13.75
C ILE A 834 11.03 27.80 12.99
N ASN A 835 9.94 27.80 12.22
CA ASN A 835 9.46 28.99 11.54
C ASN A 835 8.21 29.54 12.21
N LYS A 836 8.42 30.35 13.24
CA LYS A 836 7.37 30.98 14.06
C LYS A 836 6.36 31.84 13.29
N ARG A 837 6.67 32.19 12.03
CA ARG A 837 5.70 32.83 11.12
C ARG A 837 4.54 31.91 10.75
N PHE A 838 4.71 30.59 10.84
CA PHE A 838 3.64 29.63 10.59
C PHE A 838 2.85 29.39 11.87
N VAL A 839 1.86 30.25 12.10
CA VAL A 839 0.81 29.99 13.08
C VAL A 839 -0.13 28.87 12.61
N SER A 840 -0.76 28.18 13.56
CA SER A 840 -1.85 27.24 13.28
C SER A 840 -3.00 27.98 12.62
N ARG A 841 -3.52 27.47 11.50
CA ARG A 841 -4.48 28.24 10.70
C ARG A 841 -5.44 27.44 9.81
N ILE A 842 -6.58 28.05 9.53
CA ILE A 842 -7.44 27.73 8.39
C ILE A 842 -7.38 28.92 7.43
N SER A 843 -6.86 28.72 6.21
CA SER A 843 -6.60 29.86 5.32
C SER A 843 -6.93 29.60 3.86
N SER A 844 -7.66 30.54 3.25
CA SER A 844 -7.94 30.60 1.82
C SER A 844 -7.46 31.95 1.32
N GLN A 845 -6.23 32.06 0.86
CA GLN A 845 -5.60 33.36 0.60
C GLN A 845 -5.07 33.53 -0.81
N VAL A 846 -4.96 34.78 -1.26
CA VAL A 846 -4.24 35.18 -2.48
C VAL A 846 -2.94 35.85 -2.05
N ASN A 847 -1.83 35.13 -2.10
CA ASN A 847 -0.56 35.55 -1.54
C ASN A 847 0.38 36.14 -2.60
N GLU A 848 1.34 36.95 -2.13
CA GLU A 848 2.47 37.46 -2.93
C GLU A 848 3.78 36.75 -2.53
N ASP A 849 4.64 36.45 -3.50
CA ASP A 849 5.98 35.92 -3.28
C ASP A 849 7.03 36.69 -4.10
N GLY A 850 7.74 37.60 -3.44
CA GLY A 850 8.72 38.48 -4.08
C GLY A 850 8.10 39.40 -5.14
N GLU A 851 8.55 39.29 -6.39
CA GLU A 851 7.98 40.03 -7.54
C GLU A 851 6.75 39.34 -8.16
N GLN A 852 6.46 38.09 -7.79
CA GLN A 852 5.32 37.35 -8.33
C GLN A 852 4.04 37.66 -7.53
N LYS A 853 3.07 38.24 -8.24
CA LYS A 853 1.74 38.56 -7.73
C LYS A 853 0.77 37.41 -7.98
N GLY A 854 0.14 36.88 -6.94
CA GLY A 854 -1.04 36.05 -7.09
C GLY A 854 -2.16 36.82 -7.81
N ILE A 855 -2.90 36.17 -8.71
CA ILE A 855 -4.02 36.80 -9.43
C ILE A 855 -5.21 35.85 -9.37
N GLY A 856 -6.23 36.21 -8.58
CA GLY A 856 -7.43 35.42 -8.36
C GLY A 856 -8.16 35.84 -7.10
N ASN A 857 -9.37 35.35 -6.88
CA ASN A 857 -10.12 35.62 -5.66
C ASN A 857 -9.78 34.60 -4.56
N SER A 858 -9.83 35.04 -3.31
CA SER A 858 -9.87 34.15 -2.15
C SER A 858 -11.21 33.40 -2.10
N GLY A 859 -11.17 32.11 -1.75
CA GLY A 859 -12.36 31.28 -1.54
C GLY A 859 -13.01 31.50 -0.18
N LYS A 860 -14.30 31.17 -0.08
CA LYS A 860 -15.08 31.27 1.16
C LYS A 860 -14.59 30.28 2.21
N ILE A 861 -14.66 30.66 3.49
CA ILE A 861 -14.46 29.75 4.63
C ILE A 861 -15.79 29.60 5.38
N SER A 862 -16.27 28.36 5.55
CA SER A 862 -17.47 28.03 6.32
C SER A 862 -17.12 27.07 7.44
N ILE A 863 -17.48 27.41 8.67
CA ILE A 863 -17.19 26.60 9.86
C ILE A 863 -18.46 26.39 10.67
N ASP A 864 -18.79 25.14 10.95
CA ASP A 864 -19.93 24.74 11.76
C ASP A 864 -19.42 23.86 12.94
N THR A 865 -19.65 24.29 14.18
CA THR A 865 -19.24 23.56 15.40
C THR A 865 -20.09 23.91 16.62
N SER A 866 -19.94 23.16 17.73
CA SER A 866 -20.49 23.59 19.02
C SER A 866 -19.57 24.61 19.70
N THR A 867 -18.27 24.32 19.76
CA THR A 867 -17.24 25.21 20.36
C THR A 867 -16.12 25.49 19.35
N LEU A 868 -15.69 26.75 19.25
CA LEU A 868 -14.52 27.18 18.46
C LEU A 868 -13.57 28.01 19.33
N ASN A 869 -12.34 27.51 19.54
CA ASN A 869 -11.27 28.18 20.27
C ASN A 869 -10.12 28.54 19.33
N ILE A 870 -9.75 29.82 19.30
CA ILE A 870 -8.63 30.36 18.55
C ILE A 870 -7.68 31.03 19.53
N GLU A 871 -6.52 30.43 19.76
CA GLU A 871 -5.63 30.80 20.86
C GLU A 871 -4.17 31.00 20.44
N GLY A 872 -3.43 31.83 21.17
CA GLY A 872 -1.97 31.92 21.06
C GLY A 872 -1.46 32.24 19.65
N GLY A 873 -2.18 33.09 18.89
CA GLY A 873 -1.85 33.47 17.52
C GLY A 873 -2.52 32.64 16.42
N GLY A 874 -3.42 31.72 16.77
CA GLY A 874 -4.22 30.98 15.79
C GLY A 874 -5.02 31.90 14.86
N SER A 875 -5.27 31.46 13.61
CA SER A 875 -5.92 32.32 12.62
C SER A 875 -6.90 31.58 11.70
N ILE A 876 -8.02 32.24 11.40
CA ILE A 876 -8.92 31.89 10.29
C ILE A 876 -8.92 33.07 9.32
N SER A 877 -8.47 32.87 8.08
CA SER A 877 -8.23 34.01 7.18
C SER A 877 -8.54 33.74 5.71
N ALA A 878 -9.31 34.66 5.13
CA ALA A 878 -9.71 34.66 3.73
C ALA A 878 -9.13 35.88 2.97
N ASN A 879 -7.86 36.19 3.23
CA ASN A 879 -7.22 37.45 2.83
C ASN A 879 -6.72 37.46 1.39
N THR A 880 -6.59 38.65 0.80
CA THR A 880 -5.87 38.88 -0.46
C THR A 880 -4.75 39.89 -0.25
N PHE A 881 -3.55 39.56 -0.72
CA PHE A 881 -2.35 40.40 -0.70
C PHE A 881 -1.98 40.89 -2.11
N SER A 882 -2.81 40.59 -3.12
CA SER A 882 -2.52 40.88 -4.52
C SER A 882 -3.80 41.15 -5.35
N LEU A 883 -3.86 40.79 -6.62
CA LEU A 883 -5.03 41.10 -7.46
C LEU A 883 -6.18 40.09 -7.24
N GLY A 884 -7.32 40.57 -6.75
CA GLY A 884 -8.58 39.83 -6.57
C GLY A 884 -9.22 40.10 -5.21
N SER A 885 -10.49 39.69 -5.05
CA SER A 885 -11.29 39.94 -3.83
C SER A 885 -10.98 38.94 -2.70
N ALA A 886 -11.15 39.39 -1.46
CA ALA A 886 -11.07 38.54 -0.27
C ALA A 886 -12.34 37.66 -0.14
N GLY A 887 -12.24 36.49 0.49
CA GLY A 887 -13.36 35.56 0.66
C GLY A 887 -14.24 35.91 1.87
N GLU A 888 -15.52 35.57 1.83
CA GLU A 888 -16.41 35.63 3.00
C GLU A 888 -15.99 34.57 4.03
N ILE A 889 -16.04 34.91 5.32
CA ILE A 889 -15.93 33.95 6.43
C ILE A 889 -17.29 33.82 7.11
N ARG A 890 -17.84 32.60 7.17
CA ARG A 890 -19.07 32.28 7.90
C ARG A 890 -18.76 31.27 8.99
N ILE A 891 -19.11 31.59 10.23
CA ILE A 891 -18.91 30.73 11.39
C ILE A 891 -20.24 30.56 12.13
N SER A 892 -20.58 29.31 12.42
CA SER A 892 -21.68 28.93 13.30
C SER A 892 -21.11 28.07 14.42
N ALA A 893 -20.94 28.66 15.60
CA ALA A 893 -20.44 27.99 16.81
C ALA A 893 -21.54 27.97 17.87
N THR A 894 -22.34 26.90 17.97
CA THR A 894 -23.63 26.95 18.70
C THR A 894 -23.50 27.38 20.15
N ASP A 895 -22.41 27.01 20.84
CA ASP A 895 -22.22 27.26 22.26
C ASP A 895 -21.28 28.45 22.50
N ASN A 896 -20.05 28.38 22.00
CA ASN A 896 -19.08 29.47 22.21
C ASN A 896 -18.05 29.61 21.08
N LEU A 897 -17.63 30.86 20.88
CA LEU A 897 -16.49 31.26 20.08
C LEU A 897 -15.55 32.11 20.94
N THR A 898 -14.33 31.60 21.18
CA THR A 898 -13.29 32.30 21.93
C THR A 898 -12.11 32.62 21.02
N ILE A 899 -11.66 33.88 21.02
CA ILE A 899 -10.48 34.36 20.29
C ILE A 899 -9.57 35.06 21.28
N SER A 900 -8.42 34.45 21.60
CA SER A 900 -7.57 34.98 22.68
C SER A 900 -6.06 34.89 22.43
N GLY A 901 -5.35 35.88 22.95
CA GLY A 901 -3.90 35.88 23.02
C GLY A 901 -3.20 36.15 21.68
N GLU A 902 -1.87 36.02 21.70
CA GLU A 902 -0.99 36.30 20.57
C GLU A 902 0.12 35.25 20.46
N SER A 903 0.67 35.10 19.25
CA SER A 903 1.85 34.30 18.96
C SER A 903 3.10 34.93 19.58
N SER A 904 4.23 34.20 19.63
CA SER A 904 5.45 34.75 20.25
C SER A 904 6.07 35.91 19.45
N ASP A 905 5.70 36.05 18.18
CA ASP A 905 6.04 37.20 17.33
C ASP A 905 5.01 38.35 17.44
N GLY A 906 4.05 38.24 18.37
CA GLY A 906 3.02 39.22 18.68
C GLY A 906 1.93 39.35 17.62
N PHE A 907 1.65 38.26 16.89
CA PHE A 907 0.49 38.16 16.01
C PHE A 907 -0.72 37.74 16.84
N GLY A 908 -1.71 38.62 16.99
CA GLY A 908 -2.95 38.31 17.73
C GLY A 908 -3.77 37.21 17.06
N SER A 909 -4.46 36.39 17.86
CA SER A 909 -5.45 35.42 17.37
C SER A 909 -6.58 36.14 16.63
N ASN A 910 -7.00 35.61 15.48
CA ASN A 910 -7.90 36.38 14.60
C ASN A 910 -8.81 35.60 13.67
N ILE A 911 -9.88 36.28 13.26
CA ILE A 911 -10.70 35.97 12.08
C ILE A 911 -10.61 37.15 11.13
N SER A 912 -10.14 36.95 9.90
CA SER A 912 -9.88 38.07 8.97
C SER A 912 -10.31 37.83 7.52
N SER A 913 -11.04 38.78 6.94
CA SER A 913 -11.35 38.84 5.50
C SER A 913 -10.81 40.17 4.95
N GLN A 914 -9.50 40.23 4.72
CA GLN A 914 -8.81 41.49 4.44
C GLN A 914 -8.31 41.61 3.00
N VAL A 915 -8.32 42.83 2.47
CA VAL A 915 -7.64 43.22 1.22
C VAL A 915 -6.42 44.02 1.61
N ARG A 916 -5.23 43.43 1.60
CA ARG A 916 -4.00 44.00 2.17
C ARG A 916 -3.30 45.00 1.23
N GLN A 917 -2.32 45.73 1.74
CA GLN A 917 -1.61 46.77 0.98
C GLN A 917 -1.10 46.25 -0.38
N LYS A 918 -1.33 47.03 -1.45
CA LYS A 918 -1.02 46.70 -2.86
C LYS A 918 -1.95 45.68 -3.54
N ALA A 919 -2.98 45.18 -2.84
CA ALA A 919 -4.04 44.37 -3.43
C ALA A 919 -5.08 45.22 -4.19
N GLU A 920 -5.91 44.57 -5.00
CA GLU A 920 -7.06 45.19 -5.69
C GLU A 920 -8.24 44.22 -5.64
N GLY A 921 -9.31 44.58 -4.93
CA GLY A 921 -10.50 43.75 -4.75
C GLY A 921 -11.32 44.17 -3.53
N ASN A 922 -12.52 43.60 -3.38
CA ASN A 922 -13.37 43.88 -2.23
C ASN A 922 -13.16 42.84 -1.12
N SER A 923 -13.34 43.23 0.14
CA SER A 923 -13.44 42.27 1.23
C SER A 923 -14.81 41.56 1.21
N GLY A 924 -14.80 40.24 1.45
CA GLY A 924 -16.00 39.40 1.44
C GLY A 924 -16.84 39.49 2.71
N GLY A 925 -16.31 40.10 3.78
CA GLY A 925 -17.00 40.24 5.05
C GLY A 925 -16.94 38.99 5.94
N ILE A 926 -17.52 39.12 7.14
CA ILE A 926 -17.48 38.11 8.19
C ILE A 926 -18.89 37.99 8.80
N VAL A 927 -19.39 36.76 8.92
CA VAL A 927 -20.69 36.45 9.52
C VAL A 927 -20.50 35.40 10.63
N ILE A 928 -20.94 35.72 11.84
CA ILE A 928 -20.78 34.85 13.03
C ILE A 928 -22.13 34.62 13.70
N TYR A 929 -22.44 33.37 14.01
CA TYR A 929 -23.55 32.95 14.87
C TYR A 929 -23.00 32.16 16.04
N THR A 930 -23.26 32.57 17.28
CA THR A 930 -22.84 31.82 18.47
C THR A 930 -23.66 32.17 19.71
N SER A 931 -23.73 31.33 20.74
CA SER A 931 -24.35 31.79 21.99
C SER A 931 -23.45 32.76 22.76
N ILE A 932 -22.14 32.50 22.79
CA ILE A 932 -21.16 33.32 23.51
C ILE A 932 -19.99 33.66 22.59
N LEU A 933 -19.74 34.95 22.37
CA LEU A 933 -18.54 35.44 21.70
C LEU A 933 -17.63 36.14 22.70
N THR A 934 -16.39 35.65 22.81
CA THR A 934 -15.36 36.21 23.70
C THR A 934 -14.09 36.56 22.92
N LEU A 935 -13.70 37.84 22.92
CA LEU A 935 -12.44 38.31 22.38
C LEU A 935 -11.57 38.83 23.53
N GLU A 936 -10.44 38.19 23.78
CA GLU A 936 -9.60 38.50 24.94
C GLU A 936 -8.14 38.75 24.56
N ASN A 937 -7.47 39.60 25.34
CA ASN A 937 -6.02 39.83 25.26
C ASN A 937 -5.54 40.15 23.83
N GLY A 938 -6.32 40.95 23.09
CA GLY A 938 -6.00 41.36 21.72
C GLY A 938 -6.47 40.42 20.62
N GLY A 939 -7.41 39.51 20.90
CA GLY A 939 -8.15 38.78 19.86
C GLY A 939 -8.99 39.74 19.00
N PHE A 940 -9.06 39.51 17.69
CA PHE A 940 -9.77 40.43 16.79
C PHE A 940 -10.52 39.77 15.62
N ILE A 941 -11.58 40.45 15.17
CA ILE A 941 -12.37 40.14 13.97
C ILE A 941 -12.26 41.32 13.02
N ASP A 942 -11.78 41.10 11.79
CA ASP A 942 -11.44 42.21 10.90
C ASP A 942 -11.72 41.97 9.41
N ALA A 943 -12.52 42.85 8.80
CA ALA A 943 -12.87 42.86 7.39
C ALA A 943 -12.27 44.07 6.61
N THR A 944 -11.09 44.54 7.04
CA THR A 944 -10.43 45.74 6.52
C THR A 944 -9.89 45.63 5.09
N THR A 945 -9.96 46.73 4.35
CA THR A 945 -9.35 46.92 3.03
C THR A 945 -8.28 48.02 3.09
N ASP A 946 -7.01 47.61 3.03
CA ASP A 946 -5.79 48.42 3.03
C ASP A 946 -5.42 48.98 1.63
N ALA A 947 -6.10 48.56 0.56
CA ALA A 947 -5.75 48.87 -0.83
C ALA A 947 -7.01 49.11 -1.68
N ILE A 948 -6.97 48.98 -3.01
CA ILE A 948 -8.09 49.39 -3.88
C ILE A 948 -9.30 48.45 -3.71
N GLY A 949 -10.43 48.99 -3.24
CA GLY A 949 -11.72 48.29 -3.11
C GLY A 949 -12.53 48.76 -1.89
N SER A 950 -13.66 48.11 -1.60
CA SER A 950 -14.48 48.35 -0.41
C SER A 950 -14.12 47.39 0.74
N SER A 951 -14.30 47.82 2.00
CA SER A 951 -14.22 46.92 3.15
C SER A 951 -15.45 46.01 3.25
N GLY A 952 -15.33 44.90 3.96
CA GLY A 952 -16.41 43.91 4.12
C GLY A 952 -17.29 44.23 5.31
N LYS A 953 -18.56 43.82 5.26
CA LYS A 953 -19.46 43.93 6.41
C LYS A 953 -19.11 42.89 7.47
N VAL A 954 -19.15 43.27 8.74
CA VAL A 954 -19.08 42.32 9.87
C VAL A 954 -20.46 42.17 10.49
N GLN A 955 -21.00 40.95 10.49
CA GLN A 955 -22.31 40.63 11.07
C GLN A 955 -22.14 39.59 12.17
N ILE A 956 -22.62 39.90 13.37
CA ILE A 956 -22.51 39.02 14.54
C ILE A 956 -23.88 38.87 15.19
N GLU A 957 -24.31 37.63 15.36
CA GLU A 957 -25.49 37.27 16.14
C GLU A 957 -25.06 36.39 17.31
N ALA A 958 -25.18 36.90 18.54
CA ALA A 958 -24.85 36.13 19.73
C ALA A 958 -25.58 36.51 21.00
N GLU A 959 -25.88 35.57 21.90
CA GLU A 959 -26.56 35.91 23.15
C GLU A 959 -25.72 36.86 24.01
N ASN A 960 -24.43 36.58 24.17
CA ASN A 960 -23.51 37.42 24.95
C ASN A 960 -22.22 37.67 24.19
N ILE A 961 -21.79 38.93 24.12
CA ILE A 961 -20.55 39.35 23.47
C ILE A 961 -19.68 40.07 24.51
N THR A 962 -18.45 39.59 24.69
CA THR A 962 -17.44 40.20 25.57
C THR A 962 -16.16 40.46 24.80
N LEU A 963 -15.72 41.72 24.76
CA LEU A 963 -14.40 42.12 24.27
C LEU A 963 -13.61 42.68 25.45
N LYS A 964 -12.41 42.14 25.71
CA LYS A 964 -11.62 42.55 26.87
C LYS A 964 -10.12 42.56 26.61
N GLY A 965 -9.46 43.58 27.14
CA GLY A 965 -8.01 43.60 27.30
C GLY A 965 -7.25 43.91 26.01
N LYS A 966 -5.93 43.93 26.15
CA LYS A 966 -4.97 44.30 25.10
C LYS A 966 -3.88 43.23 24.98
N THR A 967 -3.23 43.14 23.82
CA THR A 967 -1.98 42.39 23.66
C THR A 967 -0.85 43.00 24.50
N SER A 968 0.30 42.31 24.58
CA SER A 968 1.52 42.89 25.19
C SER A 968 2.01 44.16 24.49
N ARG A 969 1.59 44.39 23.25
CA ARG A 969 1.88 45.59 22.45
C ARG A 969 0.84 46.70 22.62
N GLY A 970 -0.15 46.51 23.50
CA GLY A 970 -1.21 47.49 23.75
C GLY A 970 -2.33 47.50 22.69
N ILE A 971 -2.40 46.49 21.82
CA ILE A 971 -3.46 46.38 20.81
C ILE A 971 -4.71 45.79 21.48
N GLY A 972 -5.80 46.56 21.55
CA GLY A 972 -7.06 46.11 22.16
C GLY A 972 -7.76 45.01 21.37
N SER A 973 -8.54 44.20 22.08
CA SER A 973 -9.49 43.26 21.48
C SER A 973 -10.52 44.03 20.65
N ALA A 974 -10.77 43.62 19.40
CA ALA A 974 -11.45 44.50 18.45
C ALA A 974 -12.37 43.80 17.43
N ILE A 975 -13.42 44.52 17.02
CA ILE A 975 -14.22 44.23 15.83
C ILE A 975 -14.10 45.39 14.86
N GLY A 976 -13.60 45.12 13.65
CA GLY A 976 -13.23 46.13 12.66
C GLY A 976 -13.81 45.92 11.27
N SER A 977 -14.24 47.02 10.65
CA SER A 977 -14.51 47.11 9.21
C SER A 977 -13.99 48.45 8.67
N GLN A 978 -12.76 48.45 8.14
CA GLN A 978 -12.04 49.69 7.84
C GLN A 978 -11.67 49.77 6.35
N ALA A 979 -11.76 50.96 5.76
CA ALA A 979 -11.26 51.25 4.42
C ALA A 979 -10.12 52.27 4.53
N GLU A 980 -8.86 51.84 4.34
CA GLU A 980 -7.69 52.69 4.58
C GLU A 980 -7.47 53.75 3.47
N VAL A 981 -6.46 54.63 3.63
CA VAL A 981 -6.21 55.81 2.78
C VAL A 981 -6.11 55.46 1.29
N THR A 982 -5.58 54.29 0.96
CA THR A 982 -5.40 53.79 -0.41
C THR A 982 -6.61 53.07 -0.98
N ALA A 983 -7.67 52.89 -0.19
CA ALA A 983 -8.92 52.33 -0.65
C ALA A 983 -9.76 53.35 -1.44
N GLU A 984 -10.45 52.87 -2.48
CA GLU A 984 -11.36 53.69 -3.29
C GLU A 984 -12.83 53.47 -2.87
N GLY A 985 -13.15 52.36 -2.21
CA GLY A 985 -14.49 52.00 -1.75
C GLY A 985 -14.79 52.40 -0.30
N SER A 986 -16.07 52.50 0.03
CA SER A 986 -16.55 52.78 1.40
C SER A 986 -16.38 51.57 2.33
N SER A 987 -16.42 51.84 3.64
CA SER A 987 -16.62 50.77 4.61
C SER A 987 -18.06 50.29 4.65
N GLN A 988 -18.29 48.98 4.64
CA GLN A 988 -19.65 48.38 4.68
C GLN A 988 -20.24 48.31 6.09
N GLY A 989 -19.45 48.60 7.13
CA GLY A 989 -19.93 48.73 8.49
C GLY A 989 -20.06 47.42 9.28
N ILE A 990 -20.67 47.54 10.46
CA ILE A 990 -20.74 46.49 11.48
C ILE A 990 -22.20 46.39 11.97
N GLU A 991 -22.71 45.16 12.09
CA GLU A 991 -24.03 44.84 12.62
C GLU A 991 -23.91 43.78 13.72
N ILE A 992 -24.41 44.08 14.92
CA ILE A 992 -24.34 43.21 16.08
C ILE A 992 -25.73 43.04 16.67
N ASN A 993 -26.21 41.80 16.71
CA ASN A 993 -27.46 41.41 17.36
C ASN A 993 -27.13 40.56 18.59
N THR A 994 -27.55 41.02 19.77
CA THR A 994 -27.20 40.35 21.02
C THR A 994 -28.21 40.50 22.16
N THR A 995 -28.01 39.76 23.26
CA THR A 995 -28.69 40.05 24.53
C THR A 995 -27.82 40.99 25.39
N ASN A 996 -26.51 40.77 25.47
CA ASN A 996 -25.61 41.65 26.21
C ASN A 996 -24.31 41.87 25.46
N LEU A 997 -23.86 43.13 25.41
CA LEU A 997 -22.57 43.54 24.88
C LEU A 997 -21.73 44.17 26.00
N SER A 998 -20.53 43.66 26.24
CA SER A 998 -19.56 44.22 27.18
C SER A 998 -18.21 44.48 26.50
N LEU A 999 -17.74 45.72 26.53
CA LEU A 999 -16.38 46.10 26.15
C LEU A 999 -15.63 46.57 27.40
N GLN A 1000 -14.41 46.07 27.60
CA GLN A 1000 -13.58 46.36 28.78
C GLN A 1000 -12.11 46.56 28.41
N ASP A 1001 -11.40 47.36 29.20
CA ASP A 1001 -9.94 47.46 29.24
C ASP A 1001 -9.30 47.80 27.87
N GLY A 1002 -9.87 48.80 27.19
CA GLY A 1002 -9.46 49.35 25.89
C GLY A 1002 -9.77 48.47 24.69
N ALA A 1003 -10.82 47.66 24.80
CA ALA A 1003 -11.48 47.03 23.67
C ALA A 1003 -12.20 48.06 22.81
N PHE A 1004 -12.38 47.77 21.50
CA PHE A 1004 -13.08 48.71 20.62
C PHE A 1004 -13.85 48.06 19.46
N ILE A 1005 -14.91 48.74 19.01
CA ILE A 1005 -15.64 48.45 17.77
C ILE A 1005 -15.47 49.64 16.84
N SER A 1006 -14.98 49.41 15.61
CA SER A 1006 -14.59 50.50 14.70
C SER A 1006 -15.00 50.25 13.26
N ALA A 1007 -15.78 51.17 12.68
CA ALA A 1007 -16.07 51.22 11.25
C ALA A 1007 -15.54 52.53 10.66
N SER A 1008 -14.43 52.49 9.92
CA SER A 1008 -13.70 53.68 9.48
C SER A 1008 -13.44 53.73 7.98
N SER A 1009 -13.19 54.94 7.47
CA SER A 1009 -12.75 55.22 6.11
C SER A 1009 -11.70 56.33 6.11
N ALA A 1010 -10.44 56.01 5.82
CA ALA A 1010 -9.35 56.98 5.74
C ALA A 1010 -9.20 57.60 4.33
N ASN A 1011 -10.09 57.24 3.39
CA ASN A 1011 -10.10 57.72 2.00
C ASN A 1011 -11.21 58.78 1.76
N THR A 1012 -11.52 59.08 0.50
CA THR A 1012 -12.56 60.06 0.09
C THR A 1012 -13.99 59.53 0.12
N SER A 1013 -14.21 58.32 0.61
CA SER A 1013 -15.50 57.64 0.72
C SER A 1013 -15.98 57.64 2.17
N ASP A 1014 -17.28 57.42 2.37
CA ASP A 1014 -17.90 57.47 3.69
C ASP A 1014 -17.46 56.33 4.61
N ALA A 1015 -17.40 56.62 5.92
CA ALA A 1015 -17.21 55.59 6.94
C ALA A 1015 -18.44 54.69 7.07
N GLY A 1016 -18.21 53.43 7.43
CA GLY A 1016 -19.28 52.44 7.59
C GLY A 1016 -20.14 52.72 8.83
N ASN A 1017 -21.41 52.33 8.76
CA ASN A 1017 -22.32 52.46 9.90
C ASN A 1017 -22.08 51.35 10.93
N ILE A 1018 -22.35 51.65 12.20
CA ILE A 1018 -22.41 50.66 13.28
C ILE A 1018 -23.87 50.56 13.74
N LEU A 1019 -24.42 49.35 13.69
CA LEU A 1019 -25.74 49.02 14.23
C LEU A 1019 -25.59 47.97 15.33
N ILE A 1020 -26.07 48.28 16.53
CA ILE A 1020 -26.08 47.36 17.67
C ILE A 1020 -27.52 47.21 18.15
N GLU A 1021 -28.07 46.00 18.04
CA GLU A 1021 -29.38 45.62 18.57
C GLU A 1021 -29.18 44.68 19.76
N SER A 1022 -29.36 45.20 20.97
CA SER A 1022 -29.23 44.48 22.23
C SER A 1022 -30.57 44.35 22.95
N LEU A 1023 -30.96 43.14 23.36
CA LEU A 1023 -32.16 42.94 24.19
C LEU A 1023 -31.96 43.35 25.66
N GLY A 1024 -30.71 43.46 26.11
CA GLY A 1024 -30.32 43.68 27.49
C GLY A 1024 -29.40 44.89 27.65
N THR A 1025 -28.21 44.70 28.19
CA THR A 1025 -27.28 45.81 28.49
C THR A 1025 -26.19 45.94 27.42
N VAL A 1026 -25.89 47.16 27.01
CA VAL A 1026 -24.62 47.55 26.36
C VAL A 1026 -23.77 48.26 27.42
N SER A 1027 -22.61 47.69 27.77
CA SER A 1027 -21.72 48.19 28.82
C SER A 1027 -20.32 48.42 28.28
N LEU A 1028 -19.82 49.65 28.38
CA LEU A 1028 -18.44 50.02 28.06
C LEU A 1028 -17.74 50.42 29.37
N ASN A 1029 -16.48 49.97 29.52
CA ASN A 1029 -15.61 50.35 30.63
C ASN A 1029 -14.19 50.56 30.08
N ASP A 1030 -13.70 51.80 30.06
CA ASP A 1030 -12.47 52.22 29.38
C ASP A 1030 -12.40 51.69 27.93
N SER A 1031 -13.43 51.92 27.11
CA SER A 1031 -13.58 51.27 25.79
C SER A 1031 -14.32 52.14 24.76
N ASP A 1032 -14.11 51.85 23.47
CA ASP A 1032 -14.60 52.69 22.36
C ASP A 1032 -15.61 51.98 21.43
N ILE A 1033 -16.69 52.66 21.07
CA ILE A 1033 -17.48 52.38 19.86
C ILE A 1033 -17.38 53.60 18.95
N ARG A 1034 -16.82 53.43 17.75
CA ARG A 1034 -16.48 54.58 16.91
C ARG A 1034 -16.65 54.38 15.41
N THR A 1035 -17.00 55.47 14.73
CA THR A 1035 -16.85 55.57 13.27
C THR A 1035 -15.96 56.76 12.93
N THR A 1036 -15.02 56.58 12.03
CA THR A 1036 -14.05 57.64 11.67
C THR A 1036 -13.96 57.80 10.16
N SER A 1037 -14.07 59.03 9.65
CA SER A 1037 -13.79 59.37 8.26
C SER A 1037 -12.69 60.44 8.16
N ASP A 1038 -11.69 60.26 7.31
CA ASP A 1038 -10.62 61.26 7.18
C ASP A 1038 -10.95 62.39 6.21
N ARG A 1039 -11.76 62.14 5.17
CA ARG A 1039 -11.94 63.07 4.03
C ARG A 1039 -13.37 63.23 3.49
N SER A 1040 -14.34 62.41 3.95
CA SER A 1040 -15.74 62.42 3.47
C SER A 1040 -16.74 62.67 4.61
N SER A 1041 -17.69 61.76 4.85
CA SER A 1041 -18.69 61.82 5.93
C SER A 1041 -18.51 60.68 6.93
N GLY A 1042 -18.81 60.96 8.20
CA GLY A 1042 -18.81 60.00 9.29
C GLY A 1042 -19.97 58.99 9.15
N GLY A 1043 -19.74 57.77 9.60
CA GLY A 1043 -20.75 56.72 9.66
C GLY A 1043 -21.75 57.00 10.78
N ALA A 1044 -22.98 56.51 10.65
CA ALA A 1044 -23.96 56.58 11.73
C ALA A 1044 -23.70 55.47 12.76
N ILE A 1045 -23.87 55.79 14.04
CA ILE A 1045 -23.89 54.83 15.15
C ILE A 1045 -25.32 54.75 15.66
N ASN A 1046 -25.94 53.58 15.57
CA ASN A 1046 -27.27 53.32 16.10
C ASN A 1046 -27.21 52.19 17.13
N ILE A 1047 -27.59 52.47 18.37
CA ILE A 1047 -27.61 51.49 19.46
C ILE A 1047 -29.02 51.38 20.02
N ASN A 1048 -29.60 50.19 19.97
CA ASN A 1048 -30.86 49.82 20.60
C ASN A 1048 -30.53 48.88 21.76
N ALA A 1049 -30.87 49.22 23.00
CA ALA A 1049 -30.59 48.40 24.18
C ALA A 1049 -31.66 48.58 25.25
N ALA A 1050 -31.86 47.64 26.18
CA ALA A 1050 -32.65 47.94 27.38
C ALA A 1050 -31.92 48.96 28.26
N ASN A 1051 -30.60 48.82 28.42
CA ASN A 1051 -29.78 49.75 29.20
C ASN A 1051 -28.43 50.00 28.53
N ILE A 1052 -27.96 51.25 28.56
CA ILE A 1052 -26.60 51.61 28.12
C ILE A 1052 -25.82 52.12 29.35
N ARG A 1053 -24.63 51.58 29.58
CA ARG A 1053 -23.74 51.95 30.70
C ARG A 1053 -22.34 52.28 30.18
N LEU A 1054 -21.88 53.50 30.42
CA LEU A 1054 -20.53 53.97 30.12
C LEU A 1054 -19.83 54.33 31.44
N ARG A 1055 -18.59 53.88 31.63
CA ARG A 1055 -17.77 54.09 32.84
C ARG A 1055 -16.30 54.25 32.48
N GLY A 1056 -15.53 54.86 33.39
CA GLY A 1056 -14.13 55.17 33.13
C GLY A 1056 -14.00 56.15 31.97
N ASP A 1057 -13.11 55.85 31.02
CA ASP A 1057 -12.85 56.62 29.80
C ASP A 1057 -13.52 55.94 28.58
N SER A 1058 -14.85 55.83 28.58
CA SER A 1058 -15.60 55.10 27.54
C SER A 1058 -16.28 56.01 26.54
N ASP A 1059 -16.00 55.80 25.26
CA ASP A 1059 -16.49 56.66 24.17
C ASP A 1059 -17.51 55.99 23.24
N ILE A 1060 -18.57 56.73 22.90
CA ILE A 1060 -19.36 56.49 21.69
C ILE A 1060 -19.18 57.69 20.77
N ARG A 1061 -18.42 57.54 19.67
CA ARG A 1061 -18.04 58.71 18.86
C ARG A 1061 -18.07 58.53 17.35
N THR A 1062 -18.51 59.56 16.66
CA THR A 1062 -18.35 59.71 15.22
C THR A 1062 -17.41 60.88 14.95
N ASN A 1063 -16.44 60.69 14.06
CA ASN A 1063 -15.39 61.68 13.83
C ASN A 1063 -15.08 61.86 12.35
N VAL A 1064 -15.12 63.10 11.87
CA VAL A 1064 -14.60 63.48 10.55
C VAL A 1064 -13.41 64.43 10.69
N ALA A 1065 -12.23 63.94 10.36
CA ALA A 1065 -10.98 64.68 10.55
C ALA A 1065 -10.81 65.83 9.55
N ASN A 1066 -11.16 65.62 8.27
CA ASN A 1066 -11.15 66.66 7.23
C ASN A 1066 -12.31 66.40 6.26
N GLY A 1067 -12.79 67.44 5.58
CA GLY A 1067 -13.81 67.33 4.53
C GLY A 1067 -15.18 67.88 4.92
N ALA A 1068 -15.93 68.33 3.91
CA ALA A 1068 -17.21 69.02 4.06
C ALA A 1068 -18.40 68.07 4.34
N GLY A 1069 -18.15 66.77 4.49
CA GLY A 1069 -19.18 65.78 4.84
C GLY A 1069 -19.68 65.93 6.27
N GLY A 1070 -20.80 65.28 6.59
CA GLY A 1070 -21.39 65.35 7.93
C GLY A 1070 -20.66 64.49 8.95
N GLY A 1071 -20.73 64.85 10.24
CA GLY A 1071 -20.05 64.15 11.34
C GLY A 1071 -20.53 62.72 11.62
N GLY A 1072 -21.59 62.25 10.96
CA GLY A 1072 -22.26 60.98 11.27
C GLY A 1072 -23.19 61.10 12.47
N ASN A 1073 -24.42 60.60 12.37
CA ASN A 1073 -25.40 60.73 13.46
C ASN A 1073 -25.21 59.65 14.52
N ILE A 1074 -25.46 60.00 15.79
CA ILE A 1074 -25.50 59.05 16.90
C ILE A 1074 -26.94 58.96 17.39
N THR A 1075 -27.54 57.77 17.32
CA THR A 1075 -28.86 57.51 17.90
C THR A 1075 -28.75 56.41 18.96
N VAL A 1076 -29.15 56.73 20.18
CA VAL A 1076 -29.18 55.79 21.29
C VAL A 1076 -30.62 55.62 21.80
N ASN A 1077 -31.15 54.41 21.67
CA ASN A 1077 -32.49 54.03 22.11
C ASN A 1077 -32.36 53.08 23.31
N ALA A 1078 -32.78 53.52 24.51
CA ALA A 1078 -32.74 52.67 25.70
C ALA A 1078 -33.72 53.08 26.80
N ASP A 1079 -34.07 52.16 27.69
CA ASP A 1079 -34.90 52.47 28.88
C ASP A 1079 -34.13 53.33 29.89
N SER A 1080 -32.82 53.14 29.98
CA SER A 1080 -31.94 54.05 30.73
C SER A 1080 -30.55 54.15 30.11
N ILE A 1081 -29.98 55.34 30.18
CA ILE A 1081 -28.60 55.62 29.75
C ILE A 1081 -27.85 56.18 30.94
N ILE A 1082 -26.76 55.53 31.33
CA ILE A 1082 -25.89 55.92 32.44
C ILE A 1082 -24.49 56.14 31.87
N ALA A 1083 -23.94 57.34 32.03
CA ALA A 1083 -22.57 57.68 31.70
C ALA A 1083 -21.92 58.30 32.94
N PHE A 1084 -20.77 57.79 33.36
CA PHE A 1084 -20.05 58.27 34.55
C PHE A 1084 -18.56 58.47 34.22
N ASP A 1085 -17.86 59.10 35.16
CA ASP A 1085 -16.44 59.39 35.08
C ASP A 1085 -16.12 60.31 33.89
N ASP A 1086 -15.40 59.83 32.87
CA ASP A 1086 -14.90 60.56 31.71
C ASP A 1086 -15.46 59.98 30.41
N SER A 1087 -16.70 59.48 30.46
CA SER A 1087 -17.30 58.76 29.34
C SER A 1087 -18.09 59.68 28.41
N ASP A 1088 -17.73 59.71 27.13
CA ASP A 1088 -18.22 60.71 26.20
C ASP A 1088 -19.11 60.16 25.07
N ILE A 1089 -20.01 61.03 24.57
CA ILE A 1089 -20.81 60.79 23.37
C ILE A 1089 -20.63 61.97 22.40
N LEU A 1090 -19.79 61.77 21.38
CA LEU A 1090 -19.27 62.87 20.55
C LEU A 1090 -19.58 62.64 19.07
N ALA A 1091 -20.18 63.62 18.40
CA ALA A 1091 -20.45 63.58 16.96
C ALA A 1091 -19.82 64.77 16.23
N PHE A 1092 -18.65 64.55 15.62
CA PHE A 1092 -17.78 65.64 15.16
C PHE A 1092 -17.50 65.66 13.65
N ALA A 1093 -17.47 66.87 13.07
CA ALA A 1093 -16.88 67.11 11.75
C ALA A 1093 -16.12 68.44 11.68
N GLN A 1094 -14.81 68.40 11.38
CA GLN A 1094 -13.97 69.59 11.38
C GLN A 1094 -14.42 70.67 10.38
N ASP A 1095 -14.65 70.29 9.11
CA ASP A 1095 -14.99 71.23 8.02
C ASP A 1095 -16.48 71.18 7.61
N GLY A 1096 -17.27 70.32 8.25
CA GLY A 1096 -18.66 70.02 7.90
C GLY A 1096 -19.68 70.29 9.01
N LYS A 1097 -20.92 69.83 8.81
CA LYS A 1097 -21.92 69.84 9.89
C LYS A 1097 -21.60 68.72 10.89
N GLY A 1098 -21.50 69.01 12.18
CA GLY A 1098 -21.49 68.00 13.23
C GLY A 1098 -22.71 67.07 13.14
N GLY A 1099 -22.58 65.86 13.67
CA GLY A 1099 -23.65 64.86 13.61
C GLY A 1099 -24.78 65.17 14.59
N ASP A 1100 -26.02 64.85 14.22
CA ASP A 1100 -27.13 64.97 15.18
C ASP A 1100 -27.01 63.82 16.22
N ILE A 1101 -27.13 64.17 17.51
CA ILE A 1101 -27.12 63.20 18.62
C ILE A 1101 -28.53 63.12 19.21
N THR A 1102 -29.14 61.94 19.14
CA THR A 1102 -30.52 61.71 19.59
C THR A 1102 -30.58 60.67 20.70
N PHE A 1103 -31.12 61.07 21.86
CA PHE A 1103 -31.37 60.18 22.99
C PHE A 1103 -32.87 59.86 23.08
N ASN A 1104 -33.23 58.65 22.67
CA ASN A 1104 -34.59 58.13 22.83
C ASN A 1104 -34.66 57.28 24.10
N THR A 1105 -34.70 57.96 25.24
CA THR A 1105 -34.77 57.35 26.58
C THR A 1105 -35.66 58.17 27.51
N PRO A 1106 -36.35 57.57 28.49
CA PRO A 1106 -37.01 58.36 29.53
C PRO A 1106 -36.01 59.02 30.50
N VAL A 1107 -34.79 58.48 30.66
CA VAL A 1107 -33.80 58.99 31.63
C VAL A 1107 -32.35 58.86 31.13
N PHE A 1108 -31.61 59.97 31.19
CA PHE A 1108 -30.15 60.03 31.03
C PHE A 1108 -29.50 60.47 32.34
N PHE A 1109 -28.58 59.67 32.89
CA PHE A 1109 -27.77 59.99 34.06
C PHE A 1109 -26.30 60.17 33.65
N GLY A 1110 -25.86 61.43 33.55
CA GLY A 1110 -24.46 61.81 33.40
C GLY A 1110 -23.96 62.45 34.71
N ASP A 1111 -23.09 61.78 35.47
CA ASP A 1111 -22.48 62.42 36.63
C ASP A 1111 -21.56 63.55 36.15
N SER A 1112 -21.68 64.73 36.77
CA SER A 1112 -20.96 65.94 36.34
C SER A 1112 -21.10 66.33 34.85
N PHE A 1113 -22.17 65.90 34.16
CA PHE A 1113 -22.45 66.26 32.76
C PHE A 1113 -22.39 67.78 32.53
N ARG A 1114 -21.61 68.20 31.54
CA ARG A 1114 -21.50 69.60 31.12
C ARG A 1114 -21.78 69.72 29.62
N PRO A 1115 -22.79 70.51 29.20
CA PRO A 1115 -22.93 70.83 27.79
C PRO A 1115 -21.75 71.71 27.37
N ALA A 1116 -20.85 71.17 26.57
CA ALA A 1116 -19.76 71.93 25.97
C ALA A 1116 -20.31 72.91 24.91
N PRO A 1117 -19.76 74.14 24.79
CA PRO A 1117 -20.18 75.10 23.79
C PRO A 1117 -20.07 74.55 22.36
N ASP A 1118 -20.93 75.05 21.47
CA ASP A 1118 -20.85 74.77 20.03
C ASP A 1118 -19.46 75.09 19.46
N GLY A 1119 -18.90 74.15 18.70
CA GLY A 1119 -17.58 74.29 18.07
C GLY A 1119 -16.40 73.95 18.99
N THR A 1120 -16.65 73.38 20.17
CA THR A 1120 -15.57 72.89 21.05
C THR A 1120 -14.85 71.70 20.39
N PRO A 1121 -13.51 71.71 20.29
CA PRO A 1121 -12.78 70.59 19.70
C PRO A 1121 -12.94 69.30 20.52
N PRO A 1122 -13.19 68.12 19.89
CA PRO A 1122 -13.39 66.85 20.61
C PRO A 1122 -12.22 66.46 21.51
N LEU A 1123 -10.99 66.75 21.06
CA LEU A 1123 -9.75 66.49 21.83
C LEU A 1123 -9.65 67.27 23.15
N THR A 1124 -10.54 68.23 23.40
CA THR A 1124 -10.61 68.96 24.68
C THR A 1124 -11.71 68.45 25.60
N LEU A 1125 -12.55 67.55 25.08
CA LEU A 1125 -13.67 66.92 25.79
C LEU A 1125 -13.22 65.57 26.33
N ASP A 1126 -12.54 64.79 25.50
CA ASP A 1126 -11.90 63.53 25.89
C ASP A 1126 -10.81 63.76 26.99
N ASN A 1127 -10.75 62.89 27.98
CA ASN A 1127 -9.75 62.87 29.06
C ASN A 1127 -9.78 64.11 30.01
N ASN A 1128 -10.94 64.72 30.24
CA ASN A 1128 -11.09 65.93 31.05
C ASN A 1128 -11.72 65.69 32.44
N GLY A 1129 -12.10 64.45 32.72
CA GLY A 1129 -12.74 63.98 33.95
C GLY A 1129 -14.24 64.29 34.04
N PHE A 1130 -14.90 64.54 32.91
CA PHE A 1130 -16.33 64.84 32.83
C PHE A 1130 -17.00 64.01 31.74
N VAL A 1131 -18.30 63.73 31.92
CA VAL A 1131 -19.15 63.19 30.87
C VAL A 1131 -19.53 64.30 29.90
N ASP A 1132 -19.06 64.23 28.65
CA ASP A 1132 -19.37 65.20 27.61
C ASP A 1132 -20.30 64.62 26.52
N VAL A 1133 -21.31 65.41 26.15
CA VAL A 1133 -22.18 65.14 24.98
C VAL A 1133 -22.10 66.33 24.05
N ASN A 1134 -21.55 66.13 22.86
CA ASN A 1134 -21.24 67.24 21.98
C ASN A 1134 -21.32 66.89 20.49
N ALA A 1135 -21.98 67.75 19.72
CA ALA A 1135 -22.25 67.61 18.29
C ALA A 1135 -21.50 68.68 17.44
N SER A 1136 -20.26 69.01 17.79
CA SER A 1136 -19.55 70.14 17.19
C SER A 1136 -19.11 69.90 15.74
N GLY A 1137 -19.04 70.99 14.98
CA GLY A 1137 -18.38 71.03 13.68
C GLY A 1137 -18.28 72.46 13.16
N ALA A 1138 -17.96 72.64 11.87
CA ALA A 1138 -18.04 73.96 11.22
C ALA A 1138 -19.48 74.53 11.30
N VAL A 1139 -20.47 73.64 11.33
CA VAL A 1139 -21.85 73.92 11.75
C VAL A 1139 -22.23 72.87 12.80
N SER A 1140 -22.65 73.24 14.01
CA SER A 1140 -23.07 72.26 15.03
C SER A 1140 -24.28 71.42 14.57
N GLY A 1141 -24.28 70.16 14.99
CA GLY A 1141 -25.46 69.29 14.95
C GLY A 1141 -26.44 69.58 16.09
N ASN A 1142 -27.62 68.99 16.03
CA ASN A 1142 -28.62 69.09 17.08
C ASN A 1142 -28.40 67.99 18.12
N ILE A 1143 -28.50 68.36 19.41
CA ILE A 1143 -28.51 67.40 20.52
C ILE A 1143 -29.93 67.36 21.10
N ALA A 1144 -30.58 66.20 21.04
CA ALA A 1144 -31.90 65.97 21.61
C ALA A 1144 -31.79 65.13 22.90
N LEU A 1145 -31.75 65.81 24.05
CA LEU A 1145 -31.76 65.19 25.39
C LEU A 1145 -33.19 64.95 25.89
N PRO A 1146 -33.42 63.93 26.74
CA PRO A 1146 -34.73 63.68 27.32
C PRO A 1146 -35.17 64.79 28.29
N ASN A 1147 -36.46 65.11 28.32
CA ASN A 1147 -37.00 66.09 29.26
C ASN A 1147 -37.09 65.48 30.68
N LEU A 1148 -36.23 65.92 31.59
CA LEU A 1148 -36.16 65.47 32.98
C LEU A 1148 -37.09 66.24 33.95
N ASP A 1149 -37.97 67.13 33.47
CA ASP A 1149 -38.89 67.92 34.30
C ASP A 1149 -39.77 67.04 35.19
N PHE A 1150 -40.13 65.82 34.75
CA PHE A 1150 -40.90 64.87 35.55
C PHE A 1150 -40.10 64.33 36.75
N VAL A 1151 -38.79 64.08 36.58
CA VAL A 1151 -37.91 63.58 37.65
C VAL A 1151 -37.63 64.67 38.68
N ARG A 1152 -37.35 65.90 38.23
CA ARG A 1152 -37.11 67.07 39.12
C ARG A 1152 -38.29 67.37 40.03
N ASN A 1153 -39.52 67.17 39.55
CA ASN A 1153 -40.74 67.44 40.31
C ASN A 1153 -41.23 66.25 41.16
N SER A 1154 -40.57 65.09 41.06
CA SER A 1154 -40.92 63.86 41.79
C SER A 1154 -39.92 63.50 42.89
N LEU A 1155 -38.82 64.25 43.03
CA LEU A 1155 -37.92 64.13 44.17
C LEU A 1155 -38.60 64.78 45.38
N THR A 1156 -39.05 63.97 46.33
CA THR A 1156 -39.52 64.45 47.63
C THR A 1156 -38.30 64.73 48.49
N ASP A 1157 -38.14 65.97 48.96
CA ASP A 1157 -37.13 66.29 49.97
C ASP A 1157 -37.36 65.38 51.18
N LEU A 1158 -36.32 64.66 51.60
CA LEU A 1158 -36.35 63.92 52.85
C LEU A 1158 -36.61 64.91 53.99
N PRO A 1159 -37.49 64.61 54.96
CA PRO A 1159 -37.89 65.54 56.00
C PRO A 1159 -36.68 66.11 56.76
N GLU A 1160 -36.61 67.44 56.86
CA GLU A 1160 -35.50 68.19 57.46
C GLU A 1160 -35.31 67.94 58.97
N ASN A 1161 -36.24 67.23 59.62
CA ASN A 1161 -36.18 66.88 61.04
C ASN A 1161 -36.53 65.40 61.27
N VAL A 1162 -35.51 64.56 61.36
CA VAL A 1162 -35.66 63.19 61.88
C VAL A 1162 -35.24 63.20 63.35
N VAL A 1163 -36.19 63.56 64.21
CA VAL A 1163 -36.25 63.47 65.68
C VAL A 1163 -36.76 64.80 66.28
N ASP A 1164 -38.03 64.83 66.68
CA ASP A 1164 -38.53 65.82 67.64
C ASP A 1164 -38.07 65.40 69.05
N THR A 1165 -37.00 66.03 69.57
CA THR A 1165 -36.48 65.72 70.90
C THR A 1165 -37.47 66.01 72.03
N ASP A 1166 -38.47 66.87 71.81
CA ASP A 1166 -39.52 67.16 72.81
C ASP A 1166 -40.51 65.99 72.94
N SER A 1167 -40.56 65.09 71.94
CA SER A 1167 -41.43 63.91 71.93
C SER A 1167 -40.78 62.64 72.52
N ILE A 1168 -39.46 62.64 72.77
CA ILE A 1168 -38.72 61.47 73.29
C ILE A 1168 -38.50 61.55 74.82
N ILE A 1169 -38.63 62.72 75.46
CA ILE A 1169 -38.59 62.85 76.92
C ILE A 1169 -39.97 63.30 77.43
N ALA A 1170 -40.68 62.43 78.14
CA ALA A 1170 -41.80 62.86 78.97
C ALA A 1170 -41.25 63.80 80.07
N ASN A 1171 -41.63 65.09 80.05
CA ASN A 1171 -41.35 66.12 81.07
C ASN A 1171 -41.80 65.70 82.48
N SER A 1172 -41.09 64.76 83.13
CA SER A 1172 -41.55 64.13 84.38
C SER A 1172 -40.51 64.06 85.49
N CYS A 1173 -39.27 64.49 85.26
CA CYS A 1173 -38.28 64.60 86.35
C CYS A 1173 -38.35 66.00 86.97
N VAL A 1174 -39.24 66.16 87.95
CA VAL A 1174 -39.35 67.37 88.79
C VAL A 1174 -38.92 67.00 90.20
N VAL A 1175 -37.91 67.68 90.76
CA VAL A 1175 -37.35 67.39 92.08
C VAL A 1175 -37.71 68.53 93.04
N PRO A 1176 -38.20 68.26 94.27
CA PRO A 1176 -38.61 69.31 95.21
C PRO A 1176 -37.40 69.87 95.99
N ASN A 1177 -36.43 70.45 95.29
CA ASN A 1177 -35.31 71.17 95.91
C ASN A 1177 -34.77 72.27 94.98
N ALA A 1178 -34.26 73.37 95.54
CA ALA A 1178 -33.92 74.61 94.83
C ALA A 1178 -32.59 74.59 94.06
N GLN A 1179 -31.95 73.41 93.88
CA GLN A 1179 -30.69 73.28 93.15
C GLN A 1179 -30.74 72.17 92.09
N GLU A 1180 -30.35 72.53 90.87
CA GLU A 1180 -30.17 71.61 89.73
C GLU A 1180 -29.01 70.63 90.03
N THR A 1181 -29.30 69.33 90.14
CA THR A 1181 -28.25 68.30 90.28
C THR A 1181 -28.50 67.16 89.29
N GLY A 1182 -27.82 67.21 88.13
CA GLY A 1182 -27.75 66.13 87.13
C GLY A 1182 -28.26 66.49 85.73
N SER A 1183 -27.64 65.90 84.70
CA SER A 1183 -28.07 65.97 83.29
C SER A 1183 -28.16 64.56 82.71
N PHE A 1184 -29.16 64.31 81.86
CA PHE A 1184 -29.24 63.09 81.06
C PHE A 1184 -28.73 63.40 79.65
N VAL A 1185 -27.85 62.54 79.10
CA VAL A 1185 -27.29 62.74 77.75
C VAL A 1185 -27.57 61.48 76.94
N ILE A 1186 -28.29 61.64 75.83
CA ILE A 1186 -28.48 60.60 74.82
C ILE A 1186 -27.61 60.94 73.61
N THR A 1187 -26.71 60.03 73.21
CA THR A 1187 -25.83 60.19 72.04
C THR A 1187 -26.27 59.25 70.91
N GLY A 1188 -26.50 59.80 69.70
CA GLY A 1188 -26.83 59.04 68.48
C GLY A 1188 -26.93 59.95 67.26
N SER A 1189 -26.75 59.39 66.05
CA SER A 1189 -26.86 60.13 64.79
C SER A 1189 -28.33 60.40 64.45
N GLY A 1190 -28.76 61.67 64.50
CA GLY A 1190 -30.14 62.12 64.21
C GLY A 1190 -30.56 62.03 62.74
N GLY A 1191 -29.94 61.16 61.94
CA GLY A 1191 -30.25 60.97 60.52
C GLY A 1191 -29.06 60.46 59.71
N LEU A 1192 -29.32 60.08 58.45
CA LEU A 1192 -28.29 59.85 57.45
C LEU A 1192 -27.95 61.19 56.74
N PRO A 1193 -26.71 61.38 56.25
CA PRO A 1193 -26.35 62.57 55.48
C PRO A 1193 -27.23 62.69 54.22
N LEU A 1194 -27.59 63.92 53.84
CA LEU A 1194 -28.45 64.19 52.67
C LEU A 1194 -27.77 63.79 51.36
N ARG A 1195 -26.43 63.82 51.31
CA ARG A 1195 -25.62 63.38 50.16
C ARG A 1195 -24.43 62.53 50.61
N PRO A 1196 -23.97 61.57 49.80
CA PRO A 1196 -22.71 60.88 50.04
C PRO A 1196 -21.54 61.89 50.12
N GLY A 1197 -20.80 61.88 51.24
CA GLY A 1197 -19.65 62.77 51.47
C GLY A 1197 -19.92 64.00 52.36
N ASP A 1198 -21.19 64.27 52.72
CA ASP A 1198 -21.51 65.31 53.70
C ASP A 1198 -20.90 64.99 55.08
N ALA A 1199 -20.48 66.03 55.82
CA ALA A 1199 -19.95 65.89 57.16
C ALA A 1199 -20.97 65.23 58.10
N THR A 1200 -20.52 64.33 58.99
CA THR A 1200 -21.37 63.70 60.00
C THR A 1200 -22.08 64.76 60.84
N VAL A 1201 -23.41 64.65 60.96
CA VAL A 1201 -24.24 65.60 61.72
C VAL A 1201 -23.79 65.64 63.19
N SER A 1202 -23.66 66.86 63.74
CA SER A 1202 -23.16 67.16 65.09
C SER A 1202 -24.03 66.57 66.22
N GLU A 1203 -23.40 66.29 67.37
CA GLU A 1203 -24.07 65.95 68.63
C GLU A 1203 -24.99 67.09 69.10
N TYR A 1204 -26.19 66.77 69.60
CA TYR A 1204 -27.09 67.73 70.26
C TYR A 1204 -27.39 67.28 71.71
N PRO A 1205 -27.19 68.14 72.72
CA PRO A 1205 -27.48 67.83 74.12
C PRO A 1205 -28.99 67.85 74.41
N THR A 1206 -29.49 66.85 75.16
CA THR A 1206 -30.91 66.68 75.48
C THR A 1206 -31.24 66.99 76.94
N GLY A 1207 -31.52 68.27 77.25
CA GLY A 1207 -32.32 68.71 78.42
C GLY A 1207 -31.65 68.75 79.82
N LYS A 1208 -32.04 69.74 80.64
CA LYS A 1208 -31.67 69.89 82.07
C LYS A 1208 -32.90 69.69 82.97
N VAL A 1209 -32.72 69.05 84.13
CA VAL A 1209 -33.76 68.88 85.16
C VAL A 1209 -34.19 70.24 85.73
N ARG A 1210 -35.49 70.57 85.70
CA ARG A 1210 -36.03 71.89 86.12
C ARG A 1210 -36.67 71.84 87.52
N ALA A 1211 -36.50 72.92 88.30
CA ALA A 1211 -37.17 73.13 89.59
C ALA A 1211 -38.61 73.69 89.42
N ILE A 1212 -39.47 73.49 90.43
CA ILE A 1212 -40.86 73.96 90.42
C ILE A 1212 -40.90 75.51 90.58
N PRO A 1213 -41.60 76.26 89.71
CA PRO A 1213 -41.78 77.70 89.86
C PRO A 1213 -42.69 78.04 91.07
N GLU A 1214 -42.33 79.06 91.86
CA GLU A 1214 -43.17 79.58 92.94
C GLU A 1214 -44.46 80.21 92.38
N GLY A 1215 -45.62 79.67 92.75
CA GLY A 1215 -46.91 80.34 92.55
C GLY A 1215 -48.11 79.43 92.32
N ASN A 1216 -48.93 79.29 93.38
CA ASN A 1216 -50.27 78.72 93.44
C ASN A 1216 -50.45 77.19 93.30
N SER A 1217 -50.40 76.59 94.49
CA SER A 1217 -51.09 75.39 94.95
C SER A 1217 -52.40 75.05 94.24
N SER A 1218 -52.40 73.92 93.54
CA SER A 1218 -53.54 73.01 93.49
C SER A 1218 -53.04 71.61 93.78
N ASN A 1219 -53.72 70.95 94.70
CA ASN A 1219 -53.34 69.72 95.36
C ASN A 1219 -53.43 68.53 94.39
N THR A 1220 -52.36 68.24 93.64
CA THR A 1220 -52.23 67.02 92.83
C THR A 1220 -51.10 66.15 93.37
N GLN A 1221 -51.49 65.02 93.96
CA GLN A 1221 -50.60 63.98 94.47
C GLN A 1221 -49.82 63.37 93.29
N VAL A 1222 -48.51 63.59 93.25
CA VAL A 1222 -47.62 62.98 92.24
C VAL A 1222 -47.55 61.47 92.52
N VAL A 1223 -47.96 60.65 91.54
CA VAL A 1223 -47.86 59.19 91.62
C VAL A 1223 -46.70 58.74 90.76
N GLU A 1224 -45.69 58.13 91.38
CA GLU A 1224 -44.52 57.63 90.67
C GLU A 1224 -44.86 56.39 89.82
N PRO A 1225 -44.27 56.28 88.62
CA PRO A 1225 -44.49 55.11 87.79
C PRO A 1225 -43.82 53.87 88.41
N GLN A 1226 -44.49 52.73 88.33
CA GLN A 1226 -44.12 51.49 89.03
C GLN A 1226 -43.36 50.48 88.15
N GLY A 1227 -43.32 50.71 86.83
CA GLY A 1227 -42.59 49.86 85.90
C GLY A 1227 -42.66 50.36 84.46
N VAL A 1228 -41.83 49.77 83.60
CA VAL A 1228 -41.86 49.99 82.14
C VAL A 1228 -42.74 48.93 81.50
N TYR A 1229 -43.70 49.34 80.69
CA TYR A 1229 -44.63 48.46 79.98
C TYR A 1229 -44.48 48.63 78.47
N ARG A 1230 -44.54 47.52 77.72
CA ARG A 1230 -44.50 47.56 76.26
C ARG A 1230 -45.92 47.56 75.71
N LEU A 1231 -46.26 48.59 74.95
CA LEU A 1231 -47.54 48.72 74.27
C LEU A 1231 -47.59 47.84 73.01
N PRO A 1232 -48.79 47.50 72.50
CA PRO A 1232 -48.95 46.66 71.31
C PRO A 1232 -48.30 47.20 70.03
N ASN A 1233 -48.05 48.51 69.94
CA ASN A 1233 -47.31 49.13 68.84
C ASN A 1233 -45.78 49.06 69.00
N GLY A 1234 -45.29 48.35 70.02
CA GLY A 1234 -43.87 48.13 70.28
C GLY A 1234 -43.19 49.16 71.18
N ASN A 1235 -43.86 50.28 71.49
CA ASN A 1235 -43.31 51.36 72.32
C ASN A 1235 -43.25 50.96 73.80
N LEU A 1236 -42.19 51.37 74.49
CA LEU A 1236 -42.02 51.18 75.93
C LEU A 1236 -42.43 52.46 76.67
N VAL A 1237 -43.32 52.35 77.66
CA VAL A 1237 -43.80 53.46 78.47
C VAL A 1237 -43.59 53.16 79.96
N LEU A 1238 -42.98 54.10 80.68
CA LEU A 1238 -42.83 54.05 82.13
C LEU A 1238 -44.14 54.57 82.76
N SER A 1239 -44.93 53.69 83.37
CA SER A 1239 -46.26 54.03 83.90
C SER A 1239 -46.54 53.29 85.22
N ARG A 1240 -47.66 53.58 85.88
CA ARG A 1240 -48.17 52.72 86.97
C ARG A 1240 -49.05 51.61 86.39
N ARG A 1241 -49.08 50.44 87.02
CA ARG A 1241 -49.93 49.33 86.57
C ARG A 1241 -51.40 49.69 86.82
N CYS A 1242 -52.22 49.75 85.77
CA CYS A 1242 -53.68 49.81 85.91
C CYS A 1242 -54.20 48.36 85.94
N GLU A 1243 -55.09 48.02 86.89
CA GLU A 1243 -55.90 46.78 86.78
C GLU A 1243 -56.91 46.87 85.65
#